data_AF-A0A7I9AXJ8-F1
#
_entry.id   AF-A0A7I9AXJ8-F1
#
_cell.length_a   1.000
_cell.length_b   1.000
_cell.length_c   1.000
_cell.angle_alpha   90.00
_cell.angle_beta   90.00
_cell.angle_gamma   90.00
#
_symmetry.space_group_name_H-M   'P 1'
#
loop_
_entity.id
_entity.type
_entity.pdbx_description
1 polymer ?
#
loop_
_entity_poly.entity_id
_entity_poly.type
_entity_poly.pdbx_seq_one_letter_code
_entity_poly.pdbx_strand_id
1 'polypeptide(L)'
;MPADFLNAEQRASYGQFSGEPNDVQLARFFLLDEADMEFINNRRGRANRFAVALMIGCVRFLGTWLHDLSSIPANAQWFVARQLGISDTSVLADYSRRETTLREHQALIRRQYGYRDFSWPWTFRLSRLLFTRCWLSNERPGLLFDLATRWLLQNKILLPGVTTLTRLISQIREKSADRLWNRLSGLVSDAQNAQLEELLLVPEGARNSRFDQLRKGPVAISGPAFNQAVARYLKLKAYGIQSIDFTGIPPVRFNTLAQYADITSVYKIARMSPARRTAMLVAFVRSCEISALDDALDVLDGVIADIGREAKKIGQKKRLRTLKDLDKSALELANICQMLLDENIDSELVRATIFERYPPSRLADTIGFINAIARPPDASFHDEMVEQYGRVRRFLPCLLENIEFSATPAGETTLEAIRYLAAIRSTRRQHIDDAPMAIVTGPWKRLCYGKDGHISRQGYTLCVMNKLQDCLRRRDIYVPQSGRWGDPRALLLQGQDWHASRVQVYRSLVHSLNASEAVSALTQQLDTAYRQVAKNFADNQAVSLDFSGKRPKLTIANLNGLDESPTLKSLAERVSGLLPVVDLTELLLEINAHTGFAEEFTHASEEGARMEDLTVSICAVLLAEACNIGMEPFIRPNVPALTRHRLSWTRQNYLRAETLVKANARLVDYQSTLLLAQKWGGGEVASADGMRFIAPVRTVHAGPNRKYFGSGRGLTWYNFISDQYSGFHGIVVPGTLRDSIFVLEGLLEQQTGLNPTEIMTDTAGSSDLIFGLFWLLGYQFSPRLADAGASVFWRTDKDADYGVLNDLARNTANTRKIEQHWDDMMRMAGSLTLGKIRASVAIRSLLSSERPSGLTQAIIEAGKINKTLYLLNYIDDEDYRRRILTQLNRGESRHAVARAICHGQKGEIRKRYQDGQEDQLGALGLVTNAVVLWNTIYMQAALDHLRNEGEPINEEDEARLSPLRHAHINMLGHYTFALAEQVTKGHLRPLKQAEETDEWPL
;
A
#
# COMPACT_ATOMS: atom_id res chain seq x y z
N MET A 1 -15.00 -2.86 -35.87
CA MET A 1 -14.03 -1.75 -36.04
C MET A 1 -12.92 -1.95 -35.02
N PRO A 2 -11.62 -1.96 -35.39
CA PRO A 2 -10.57 -1.95 -34.40
C PRO A 2 -10.77 -0.70 -33.54
N ALA A 3 -10.95 -0.85 -32.24
CA ALA A 3 -11.06 0.27 -31.33
C ALA A 3 -9.74 1.05 -31.42
N ASP A 4 -9.80 2.30 -31.88
CA ASP A 4 -8.67 3.21 -31.72
C ASP A 4 -8.42 3.37 -30.23
N PHE A 5 -7.22 3.04 -29.78
CA PHE A 5 -6.80 3.26 -28.41
C PHE A 5 -5.88 4.48 -28.28
N LEU A 6 -5.45 5.07 -29.40
CA LEU A 6 -4.69 6.32 -29.42
C LEU A 6 -5.63 7.52 -29.34
N ASN A 7 -5.20 8.59 -28.68
CA ASN A 7 -5.88 9.88 -28.74
C ASN A 7 -5.58 10.59 -30.09
N ALA A 8 -6.28 11.68 -30.38
CA ALA A 8 -6.15 12.38 -31.67
C ALA A 8 -4.75 12.94 -31.90
N GLU A 9 -4.10 13.43 -30.84
CA GLU A 9 -2.77 14.03 -30.87
C GLU A 9 -1.65 13.01 -31.07
N GLN A 10 -1.69 11.87 -30.37
CA GLN A 10 -0.79 10.72 -30.57
C GLN A 10 -0.88 10.19 -32.00
N ARG A 11 -2.09 10.20 -32.58
CA ARG A 11 -2.28 9.80 -33.97
C ARG A 11 -1.68 10.80 -34.94
N ALA A 12 -1.87 12.09 -34.69
CA ALA A 12 -1.37 13.17 -35.54
C ALA A 12 0.17 13.24 -35.51
N SER A 13 0.79 12.98 -34.36
CA SER A 13 2.26 13.00 -34.19
C SER A 13 2.97 11.75 -34.70
N TYR A 14 2.30 10.61 -34.86
CA TYR A 14 2.95 9.38 -35.30
C TYR A 14 3.49 9.47 -36.74
N GLY A 15 4.81 9.45 -36.87
CA GLY A 15 5.50 9.56 -38.16
C GLY A 15 5.41 10.96 -38.78
N GLN A 16 5.08 11.99 -38.00
CA GLN A 16 5.05 13.40 -38.41
C GLN A 16 5.80 14.29 -37.42
N PHE A 17 6.09 15.52 -37.82
CA PHE A 17 6.64 16.52 -36.90
C PHE A 17 5.52 17.09 -36.01
N SER A 18 5.65 16.92 -34.71
CA SER A 18 4.75 17.50 -33.71
C SER A 18 5.14 18.95 -33.32
N GLY A 19 6.12 19.53 -34.00
CA GLY A 19 6.70 20.85 -33.75
C GLY A 19 8.07 21.01 -34.42
N GLU A 20 8.71 22.17 -34.24
CA GLU A 20 10.07 22.41 -34.73
C GLU A 20 11.10 21.61 -33.91
N PRO A 21 12.05 20.89 -34.54
CA PRO A 21 13.11 20.19 -33.81
C PRO A 21 14.02 21.17 -33.06
N ASN A 22 14.39 20.86 -31.83
CA ASN A 22 15.34 21.68 -31.08
C ASN A 22 16.80 21.45 -31.56
N ASP A 23 17.73 22.28 -31.10
CA ASP A 23 19.14 22.24 -31.53
C ASP A 23 19.80 20.88 -31.31
N VAL A 24 19.49 20.21 -30.20
CA VAL A 24 20.02 18.86 -29.89
C VAL A 24 19.48 17.83 -30.89
N GLN A 25 18.20 17.91 -31.24
CA GLN A 25 17.58 17.04 -32.25
C GLN A 25 18.13 17.31 -33.65
N LEU A 26 18.34 18.58 -34.01
CA LEU A 26 18.97 18.97 -35.29
C LEU A 26 20.38 18.39 -35.38
N ALA A 27 21.21 18.60 -34.35
CA ALA A 27 22.57 18.06 -34.29
C ALA A 27 22.61 16.53 -34.32
N ARG A 28 21.63 15.87 -33.69
CA ARG A 28 21.59 14.39 -33.61
C ARG A 28 21.11 13.71 -34.88
N PHE A 29 20.13 14.29 -35.58
CA PHE A 29 19.44 13.61 -36.67
C PHE A 29 19.66 14.24 -38.04
N PHE A 30 19.91 15.55 -38.11
CA PHE A 30 20.04 16.33 -39.35
C PHE A 30 21.47 16.81 -39.62
N LEU A 31 22.42 16.53 -38.73
CA LEU A 31 23.84 16.71 -39.03
C LEU A 31 24.28 15.63 -40.03
N LEU A 32 24.94 16.07 -41.10
CA LEU A 32 25.47 15.23 -42.16
C LEU A 32 26.93 14.92 -41.87
N ASP A 33 27.26 13.65 -41.70
CA ASP A 33 28.65 13.21 -41.56
C ASP A 33 29.34 13.11 -42.94
N GLU A 34 30.63 12.76 -42.94
CA GLU A 34 31.40 12.63 -44.18
C GLU A 34 30.81 11.58 -45.14
N ALA A 35 30.27 10.47 -44.60
CA ALA A 35 29.65 9.42 -45.40
C ALA A 35 28.32 9.88 -46.02
N ASP A 36 27.55 10.69 -45.29
CA ASP A 36 26.35 11.34 -45.78
C ASP A 36 26.69 12.29 -46.93
N MET A 37 27.71 13.13 -46.75
CA MET A 37 28.15 14.09 -47.76
C MET A 37 28.65 13.39 -49.02
N GLU A 38 29.40 12.30 -48.91
CA GLU A 38 29.82 11.48 -50.05
C GLU A 38 28.61 10.89 -50.79
N PHE A 39 27.66 10.31 -50.05
CA PHE A 39 26.44 9.72 -50.62
C PHE A 39 25.56 10.77 -51.33
N ILE A 40 25.40 11.96 -50.73
CA ILE A 40 24.61 13.07 -51.27
C ILE A 40 25.28 13.68 -52.50
N ASN A 41 26.61 13.87 -52.49
CA ASN A 41 27.34 14.50 -53.60
C ASN A 41 27.26 13.71 -54.92
N ASN A 42 27.02 12.40 -54.83
CA ASN A 42 26.74 11.53 -55.97
C ASN A 42 25.40 11.81 -56.68
N ARG A 43 24.54 12.69 -56.14
CA ARG A 43 23.28 13.12 -56.78
C ARG A 43 23.51 14.31 -57.71
N ARG A 44 22.88 14.29 -58.89
CA ARG A 44 22.93 15.38 -59.88
C ARG A 44 21.92 16.47 -59.53
N GLY A 45 22.38 17.72 -59.42
CA GLY A 45 21.55 18.91 -59.21
C GLY A 45 21.33 19.26 -57.72
N ARG A 46 21.25 20.56 -57.43
CA ARG A 46 21.11 21.08 -56.05
C ARG A 46 19.81 20.61 -55.38
N ALA A 47 18.69 20.57 -56.11
CA ALA A 47 17.40 20.09 -55.60
C ALA A 47 17.44 18.62 -55.14
N ASN A 48 18.08 17.73 -55.91
CA ASN A 48 18.20 16.33 -55.54
C ASN A 48 19.12 16.12 -54.33
N ARG A 49 20.24 16.87 -54.25
CA ARG A 49 21.14 16.84 -53.10
C ARG A 49 20.42 17.28 -51.82
N PHE A 50 19.69 18.39 -51.90
CA PHE A 50 18.94 18.93 -50.77
C PHE A 50 17.85 17.99 -50.29
N ALA A 51 17.02 17.48 -51.21
CA ALA A 51 15.94 16.57 -50.87
C ALA A 51 16.45 15.23 -50.30
N VAL A 52 17.55 14.68 -50.83
CA VAL A 52 18.14 13.45 -50.29
C VAL A 52 18.68 13.67 -48.88
N ALA A 53 19.34 14.80 -48.62
CA ALA A 53 19.79 15.14 -47.27
C ALA A 53 18.64 15.29 -46.28
N LEU A 54 17.56 15.97 -46.70
CA LEU A 54 16.33 16.09 -45.90
C LEU A 54 15.68 14.72 -45.65
N MET A 55 15.60 13.85 -46.65
CA MET A 55 15.07 12.49 -46.50
C MET A 55 15.89 11.64 -45.52
N ILE A 56 17.22 11.77 -45.52
CA ILE A 56 18.10 11.11 -44.56
C ILE A 56 17.79 11.60 -43.14
N GLY A 57 17.72 12.92 -42.94
CA GLY A 57 17.36 13.50 -41.64
C GLY A 57 15.97 13.07 -41.16
N CYS A 58 14.97 13.10 -42.04
CA CYS A 58 13.60 12.67 -41.74
C CYS A 58 13.51 11.20 -41.35
N VAL A 59 14.16 10.28 -42.08
CA VAL A 59 14.07 8.85 -41.74
C VAL A 59 14.83 8.53 -40.45
N ARG A 60 15.86 9.31 -40.09
CA ARG A 60 16.55 9.23 -38.80
C ARG A 60 15.69 9.75 -37.65
N PHE A 61 14.98 10.86 -37.86
CA PHE A 61 14.17 11.53 -36.84
C PHE A 61 12.81 10.85 -36.64
N LEU A 62 12.03 10.69 -37.72
CA LEU A 62 10.66 10.17 -37.72
C LEU A 62 10.58 8.65 -37.88
N GLY A 63 11.60 8.01 -38.48
CA GLY A 63 11.56 6.58 -38.80
C GLY A 63 10.64 6.21 -39.97
N THR A 64 10.15 7.18 -40.73
CA THR A 64 9.33 6.99 -41.94
C THR A 64 9.63 8.04 -42.99
N TRP A 65 9.06 7.88 -44.18
CA TRP A 65 9.14 8.86 -45.26
C TRP A 65 7.95 9.81 -45.22
N LEU A 66 8.21 11.10 -45.45
CA LEU A 66 7.15 12.07 -45.71
C LEU A 66 6.77 12.01 -47.19
N HIS A 67 5.47 12.09 -47.46
CA HIS A 67 4.96 12.21 -48.83
C HIS A 67 5.28 13.58 -49.44
N ASP A 68 5.29 14.62 -48.61
CA ASP A 68 5.61 15.99 -49.00
C ASP A 68 6.78 16.50 -48.15
N LEU A 69 7.92 16.76 -48.80
CA LEU A 69 9.12 17.28 -48.14
C LEU A 69 8.99 18.74 -47.72
N SER A 70 8.01 19.48 -48.25
CA SER A 70 7.74 20.85 -47.82
C SER A 70 7.15 20.92 -46.39
N SER A 71 6.58 19.80 -45.91
CA SER A 71 6.07 19.67 -44.54
C SER A 71 7.18 19.57 -43.47
N ILE A 72 8.45 19.50 -43.88
CA ILE A 72 9.59 19.52 -42.97
C ILE A 72 9.72 20.93 -42.37
N PRO A 73 9.85 21.08 -41.04
CA PRO A 73 10.03 22.37 -40.38
C PRO A 73 11.14 23.23 -40.97
N ALA A 74 10.91 24.54 -41.06
CA ALA A 74 11.80 25.48 -41.73
C ALA A 74 13.21 25.50 -41.11
N ASN A 75 13.29 25.38 -39.78
CA ASN A 75 14.57 25.32 -39.07
C ASN A 75 15.42 24.10 -39.49
N ALA A 76 14.82 22.92 -39.67
CA ALA A 76 15.49 21.72 -40.17
C ALA A 76 15.91 21.87 -41.64
N GLN A 77 15.07 22.49 -42.47
CA GLN A 77 15.42 22.80 -43.86
C GLN A 77 16.66 23.71 -43.94
N TRP A 78 16.67 24.80 -43.18
CA TRP A 78 17.80 25.74 -43.12
C TRP A 78 19.07 25.10 -42.55
N PHE A 79 18.93 24.26 -41.52
CA PHE A 79 20.06 23.56 -40.92
C PHE A 79 20.78 22.64 -41.92
N VAL A 80 20.01 21.90 -42.73
CA VAL A 80 20.56 21.04 -43.79
C VAL A 80 21.09 21.87 -44.98
N ALA A 81 20.38 22.93 -45.37
CA ALA A 81 20.78 23.80 -46.49
C ALA A 81 22.15 24.45 -46.25
N ARG A 82 22.40 24.93 -45.03
CA ARG A 82 23.70 25.51 -44.63
C ARG A 82 24.86 24.52 -44.80
N GLN A 83 24.67 23.25 -44.42
CA GLN A 83 25.69 22.21 -44.57
C GLN A 83 26.02 21.90 -46.04
N LEU A 84 25.04 22.05 -46.94
CA LEU A 84 25.20 21.82 -48.38
C LEU A 84 25.62 23.08 -49.17
N GLY A 85 25.79 24.23 -48.51
CA GLY A 85 26.08 25.51 -49.17
C GLY A 85 24.93 26.03 -50.04
N ILE A 86 23.69 25.74 -49.66
CA ILE A 86 22.47 26.19 -50.36
C ILE A 86 21.93 27.43 -49.66
N SER A 87 21.86 28.55 -50.37
CA SER A 87 21.42 29.85 -49.86
C SER A 87 19.91 30.08 -49.96
N ASP A 88 19.19 29.25 -50.73
CA ASP A 88 17.74 29.36 -50.93
C ASP A 88 17.10 27.96 -50.88
N THR A 89 16.18 27.75 -49.93
CA THR A 89 15.45 26.48 -49.75
C THR A 89 14.35 26.28 -50.80
N SER A 90 13.97 27.32 -51.56
CA SER A 90 12.98 27.24 -52.64
C SER A 90 13.37 26.25 -53.76
N VAL A 91 14.66 25.91 -53.85
CA VAL A 91 15.21 24.88 -54.75
C VAL A 91 14.56 23.51 -54.53
N LEU A 92 13.93 23.26 -53.37
CA LEU A 92 13.13 22.06 -53.12
C LEU A 92 11.91 21.95 -54.04
N ALA A 93 11.35 23.06 -54.53
CA ALA A 93 10.21 23.05 -55.46
C ALA A 93 10.54 22.40 -56.82
N ASP A 94 11.82 22.36 -57.20
CA ASP A 94 12.28 21.69 -58.41
C ASP A 94 12.52 20.18 -58.22
N TYR A 95 12.37 19.67 -57.00
CA TYR A 95 12.56 18.26 -56.67
C TYR A 95 11.32 17.42 -57.02
N SER A 96 11.56 16.20 -57.52
CA SER A 96 10.52 15.17 -57.75
C SER A 96 9.37 15.57 -58.69
N ARG A 97 9.67 16.24 -59.82
CA ARG A 97 8.69 16.41 -60.93
C ARG A 97 8.20 15.08 -61.53
N ARG A 98 8.90 13.97 -61.27
CA ARG A 98 8.50 12.59 -61.59
C ARG A 98 8.57 11.74 -60.31
N GLU A 99 7.48 11.04 -60.00
CA GLU A 99 7.34 10.20 -58.79
C GLU A 99 8.39 9.08 -58.70
N THR A 100 8.91 8.62 -59.85
CA THR A 100 9.98 7.61 -59.94
C THR A 100 11.27 8.05 -59.23
N THR A 101 11.60 9.34 -59.29
CA THR A 101 12.82 9.91 -58.67
C THR A 101 12.80 9.78 -57.15
N LEU A 102 11.65 10.05 -56.53
CA LEU A 102 11.46 9.92 -55.08
C LEU A 102 11.64 8.46 -54.65
N ARG A 103 11.01 7.51 -55.36
CA ARG A 103 11.09 6.07 -55.06
C ARG A 103 12.51 5.52 -55.22
N GLU A 104 13.24 5.97 -56.24
CA GLU A 104 14.66 5.61 -56.46
C GLU A 104 15.53 6.10 -55.31
N HIS A 105 15.39 7.37 -54.91
CA HIS A 105 16.16 7.91 -53.79
C HIS A 105 15.83 7.21 -52.46
N GLN A 106 14.56 6.94 -52.17
CA GLN A 106 14.17 6.15 -50.99
C GLN A 106 14.77 4.73 -51.02
N ALA A 107 14.83 4.09 -52.19
CA ALA A 107 15.48 2.77 -52.34
C ALA A 107 17.00 2.84 -52.10
N LEU A 108 17.66 3.87 -52.61
CA LEU A 108 19.09 4.10 -52.40
C LEU A 108 19.41 4.36 -50.92
N ILE A 109 18.66 5.24 -50.24
CA ILE A 109 18.84 5.53 -48.82
C ILE A 109 18.61 4.25 -47.98
N ARG A 110 17.56 3.47 -48.29
CA ARG A 110 17.33 2.19 -47.60
C ARG A 110 18.54 1.25 -47.69
N ARG A 111 19.10 1.08 -48.90
CA ARG A 111 20.24 0.21 -49.14
C ARG A 111 21.51 0.70 -48.44
N GLN A 112 21.78 2.00 -48.47
CA GLN A 112 22.98 2.59 -47.88
C GLN A 112 22.96 2.55 -46.34
N TYR A 113 21.83 2.92 -45.72
CA TYR A 113 21.76 3.10 -44.26
C TYR A 113 21.15 1.89 -43.52
N GLY A 114 20.76 0.86 -44.26
CA GLY A 114 20.28 -0.42 -43.72
C GLY A 114 18.82 -0.41 -43.24
N TYR A 115 18.00 0.54 -43.71
CA TYR A 115 16.58 0.59 -43.39
C TYR A 115 15.80 -0.50 -44.13
N ARG A 116 14.81 -1.08 -43.44
CA ARG A 116 14.01 -2.20 -43.97
C ARG A 116 12.52 -1.87 -43.88
N ASP A 117 11.75 -2.36 -44.84
CA ASP A 117 10.29 -2.22 -44.81
C ASP A 117 9.69 -3.12 -43.71
N PHE A 118 8.53 -2.73 -43.17
CA PHE A 118 7.79 -3.53 -42.20
C PHE A 118 7.14 -4.76 -42.86
N SER A 119 7.95 -5.78 -43.14
CA SER A 119 7.56 -7.05 -43.78
C SER A 119 8.16 -8.25 -43.05
N TRP A 120 7.88 -9.47 -43.52
CA TRP A 120 8.48 -10.69 -42.96
C TRP A 120 10.01 -10.65 -43.12
N PRO A 121 10.83 -11.02 -42.11
CA PRO A 121 10.49 -11.67 -40.83
C PRO A 121 10.22 -10.71 -39.66
N TRP A 122 10.29 -9.40 -39.89
CA TRP A 122 10.20 -8.39 -38.82
C TRP A 122 8.81 -8.26 -38.23
N THR A 123 7.79 -8.33 -39.07
CA THR A 123 6.39 -8.41 -38.64
C THR A 123 6.18 -9.57 -37.67
N PHE A 124 6.76 -10.75 -37.96
CA PHE A 124 6.71 -11.92 -37.09
C PHE A 124 7.50 -11.73 -35.78
N ARG A 125 8.72 -11.17 -35.85
CA ARG A 125 9.55 -10.90 -34.66
C ARG A 125 8.87 -9.92 -33.70
N LEU A 126 8.34 -8.80 -34.22
CA LEU A 126 7.58 -7.85 -33.41
C LEU A 126 6.32 -8.51 -32.83
N SER A 127 5.59 -9.28 -33.64
CA SER A 127 4.40 -9.99 -33.17
C SER A 127 4.71 -10.95 -32.02
N ARG A 128 5.81 -11.68 -32.11
CA ARG A 128 6.26 -12.60 -31.04
C ARG A 128 6.65 -11.87 -29.77
N LEU A 129 7.35 -10.74 -29.90
CA LEU A 129 7.72 -9.88 -28.76
C LEU A 129 6.47 -9.36 -28.04
N LEU A 130 5.56 -8.72 -28.80
CA LEU A 130 4.31 -8.18 -28.28
C LEU A 130 3.42 -9.28 -27.67
N PHE A 131 3.35 -10.45 -28.32
CA PHE A 131 2.59 -11.58 -27.77
C PHE A 131 3.17 -12.06 -26.43
N THR A 132 4.50 -12.15 -26.33
CA THR A 132 5.16 -12.58 -25.08
C THR A 132 4.88 -11.57 -23.96
N ARG A 133 4.94 -10.28 -24.25
CA ARG A 133 4.56 -9.20 -23.32
C ARG A 133 3.09 -9.34 -22.89
N CYS A 134 2.16 -9.36 -23.84
CA CYS A 134 0.73 -9.52 -23.58
C CYS A 134 0.34 -10.82 -22.87
N TRP A 135 1.17 -11.87 -22.97
CA TRP A 135 0.94 -13.11 -22.25
C TRP A 135 1.35 -12.97 -20.79
N LEU A 136 2.57 -12.47 -20.52
CA LEU A 136 3.12 -12.39 -19.17
C LEU A 136 2.47 -11.31 -18.30
N SER A 137 2.06 -10.20 -18.91
CA SER A 137 1.54 -9.01 -18.23
C SER A 137 0.29 -8.45 -18.90
N ASN A 138 -0.41 -7.56 -18.20
CA ASN A 138 -1.60 -6.89 -18.69
C ASN A 138 -1.29 -5.44 -19.10
N GLU A 139 -0.41 -5.27 -20.09
CA GLU A 139 0.06 -3.96 -20.55
C GLU A 139 -1.00 -3.23 -21.40
N ARG A 140 -1.09 -1.91 -21.23
CA ARG A 140 -1.98 -1.06 -22.01
C ARG A 140 -1.60 -1.07 -23.50
N PRO A 141 -2.58 -0.98 -24.41
CA PRO A 141 -2.28 -0.96 -25.85
C PRO A 141 -1.43 0.26 -26.27
N GLY A 142 -1.54 1.40 -25.57
CA GLY A 142 -0.65 2.55 -25.78
C GLY A 142 0.81 2.25 -25.43
N LEU A 143 1.09 1.61 -24.29
CA LEU A 143 2.46 1.22 -23.92
C LEU A 143 3.05 0.19 -24.90
N LEU A 144 2.22 -0.75 -25.36
CA LEU A 144 2.61 -1.70 -26.41
C LEU A 144 2.89 -1.00 -27.73
N PHE A 145 2.19 0.09 -28.04
CA PHE A 145 2.42 0.92 -29.21
C PHE A 145 3.73 1.70 -29.10
N ASP A 146 4.03 2.29 -27.95
CA ASP A 146 5.30 2.98 -27.70
C ASP A 146 6.48 2.01 -27.75
N LEU A 147 6.32 0.83 -27.14
CA LEU A 147 7.29 -0.25 -27.19
C LEU A 147 7.51 -0.72 -28.63
N ALA A 148 6.44 -0.92 -29.39
CA ALA A 148 6.54 -1.33 -30.78
C ALA A 148 7.24 -0.28 -31.65
N THR A 149 6.87 0.99 -31.49
CA THR A 149 7.49 2.12 -32.20
C THR A 149 8.98 2.21 -31.89
N ARG A 150 9.35 2.17 -30.61
CA ARG A 150 10.75 2.18 -30.19
C ARG A 150 11.53 0.98 -30.72
N TRP A 151 10.93 -0.21 -30.69
CA TRP A 151 11.56 -1.43 -31.21
C TRP A 151 11.79 -1.35 -32.73
N LEU A 152 10.82 -0.82 -33.49
CA LEU A 152 10.96 -0.61 -34.94
C LEU A 152 12.10 0.35 -35.27
N LEU A 153 12.16 1.50 -34.58
CA LEU A 153 13.22 2.48 -34.75
C LEU A 153 14.61 1.91 -34.43
N GLN A 154 14.74 1.22 -33.29
CA GLN A 154 16.01 0.59 -32.87
C GLN A 154 16.52 -0.47 -33.86
N ASN A 155 15.61 -1.16 -34.55
CA ASN A 155 15.96 -2.19 -35.53
C ASN A 155 16.03 -1.64 -36.97
N LYS A 156 15.97 -0.31 -37.17
CA LYS A 156 15.95 0.38 -38.47
C LYS A 156 14.83 -0.13 -39.40
N ILE A 157 13.66 -0.42 -38.84
CA ILE A 157 12.47 -0.81 -39.61
C ILE A 157 11.61 0.44 -39.79
N LEU A 158 11.23 0.72 -41.03
CA LEU A 158 10.36 1.86 -41.36
C LEU A 158 9.01 1.70 -40.67
N LEU A 159 8.55 2.77 -40.03
CA LEU A 159 7.27 2.77 -39.31
C LEU A 159 6.12 2.50 -40.29
N PRO A 160 5.30 1.46 -40.07
CA PRO A 160 4.09 1.25 -40.86
C PRO A 160 3.05 2.31 -40.50
N GLY A 161 2.03 2.52 -41.34
CA GLY A 161 0.95 3.45 -41.02
C GLY A 161 0.30 3.15 -39.66
N VAL A 162 -0.14 4.20 -38.95
CA VAL A 162 -0.66 4.10 -37.57
C VAL A 162 -1.74 3.03 -37.42
N THR A 163 -2.65 2.93 -38.39
CA THR A 163 -3.74 1.94 -38.42
C THR A 163 -3.24 0.50 -38.56
N THR A 164 -2.10 0.29 -39.21
CA THR A 164 -1.48 -1.03 -39.34
C THR A 164 -0.94 -1.49 -37.99
N LEU A 165 -0.27 -0.60 -37.26
CA LEU A 165 0.31 -0.92 -35.96
C LEU A 165 -0.75 -1.07 -34.88
N THR A 166 -1.75 -0.18 -34.83
CA THR A 166 -2.88 -0.30 -33.88
C THR A 166 -3.68 -1.58 -34.13
N ARG A 167 -3.95 -1.93 -35.40
CA ARG A 167 -4.61 -3.21 -35.74
C ARG A 167 -3.78 -4.41 -35.32
N LEU A 168 -2.46 -4.40 -35.54
CA LEU A 168 -1.57 -5.48 -35.13
C LEU A 168 -1.62 -5.70 -33.61
N ILE A 169 -1.50 -4.63 -32.83
CA ILE A 169 -1.54 -4.68 -31.36
C ILE A 169 -2.88 -5.21 -30.87
N SER A 170 -4.00 -4.71 -31.42
CA SER A 170 -5.34 -5.19 -31.09
C SER A 170 -5.50 -6.68 -31.39
N GLN A 171 -5.05 -7.15 -32.56
CA GLN A 171 -5.08 -8.57 -32.93
C GLN A 171 -4.22 -9.44 -31.99
N ILE A 172 -3.04 -8.96 -31.57
CA ILE A 172 -2.16 -9.71 -30.67
C ILE A 172 -2.78 -9.80 -29.26
N ARG A 173 -3.37 -8.70 -28.76
CA ARG A 173 -4.06 -8.68 -27.47
C ARG A 173 -5.27 -9.63 -27.48
N GLU A 174 -6.07 -9.59 -28.54
CA GLU A 174 -7.20 -10.51 -28.73
C GLU A 174 -6.71 -11.97 -28.75
N LYS A 175 -5.67 -12.30 -29.53
CA LYS A 175 -5.06 -13.64 -29.53
C LYS A 175 -4.52 -14.07 -28.17
N SER A 176 -3.93 -13.16 -27.39
CA SER A 176 -3.45 -13.46 -26.03
C SER A 176 -4.61 -13.73 -25.08
N ALA A 177 -5.69 -12.95 -25.19
CA ALA A 177 -6.91 -13.14 -24.40
C ALA A 177 -7.61 -14.46 -24.76
N ASP A 178 -7.78 -14.77 -26.05
CA ASP A 178 -8.35 -16.02 -26.53
C ASP A 178 -7.52 -17.22 -26.06
N ARG A 179 -6.18 -17.13 -26.11
CA ARG A 179 -5.31 -18.18 -25.56
C ARG A 179 -5.55 -18.39 -24.07
N LEU A 180 -5.71 -17.32 -23.30
CA LEU A 180 -5.99 -17.42 -21.87
C LEU A 180 -7.35 -18.08 -21.62
N TRP A 181 -8.40 -17.63 -22.33
CA TRP A 181 -9.74 -18.18 -22.19
C TRP A 181 -9.79 -19.66 -22.57
N ASN A 182 -9.21 -20.02 -23.71
CA ASN A 182 -9.18 -21.42 -24.17
C ASN A 182 -8.35 -22.30 -23.24
N ARG A 183 -7.24 -21.81 -22.67
CA ARG A 183 -6.50 -22.57 -21.66
C ARG A 183 -7.34 -22.79 -20.42
N LEU A 184 -7.93 -21.75 -19.85
CA LEU A 184 -8.73 -21.86 -18.63
C LEU A 184 -9.99 -22.71 -18.81
N SER A 185 -10.70 -22.54 -19.93
CA SER A 185 -11.88 -23.36 -20.23
C SER A 185 -11.53 -24.81 -20.51
N GLY A 186 -10.35 -25.08 -21.08
CA GLY A 186 -9.86 -26.43 -21.34
C GLY A 186 -9.34 -27.17 -20.10
N LEU A 187 -9.22 -26.49 -18.95
CA LEU A 187 -8.80 -27.12 -17.69
C LEU A 187 -9.95 -27.80 -16.94
N VAL A 188 -11.20 -27.47 -17.26
CA VAL A 188 -12.38 -28.01 -16.57
C VAL A 188 -13.06 -29.10 -17.40
N SER A 189 -13.61 -30.11 -16.71
CA SER A 189 -14.46 -31.12 -17.36
C SER A 189 -15.83 -30.54 -17.74
N ASP A 190 -16.52 -31.18 -18.68
CA ASP A 190 -17.87 -30.77 -19.10
C ASP A 190 -18.87 -30.74 -17.92
N ALA A 191 -18.74 -31.69 -16.98
CA ALA A 191 -19.55 -31.74 -15.77
C ALA A 191 -19.27 -30.54 -14.85
N GLN A 192 -18.00 -30.18 -14.66
CA GLN A 192 -17.64 -28.97 -13.89
C GLN A 192 -18.12 -27.71 -14.59
N ASN A 193 -18.02 -27.64 -15.92
CA ASN A 193 -18.51 -26.49 -16.67
C ASN A 193 -20.01 -26.30 -16.49
N ALA A 194 -20.81 -27.38 -16.57
CA ALA A 194 -22.24 -27.32 -16.30
C ALA A 194 -22.55 -26.77 -14.89
N GLN A 195 -21.82 -27.23 -13.86
CA GLN A 195 -21.95 -26.71 -12.49
C GLN A 195 -21.59 -25.22 -12.39
N LEU A 196 -20.53 -24.79 -13.09
CA LEU A 196 -20.13 -23.38 -13.13
C LEU A 196 -21.21 -22.52 -13.78
N GLU A 197 -21.86 -22.99 -14.85
CA GLU A 197 -22.93 -22.23 -15.50
C GLU A 197 -24.17 -22.06 -14.61
N GLU A 198 -24.46 -23.02 -13.73
CA GLU A 198 -25.53 -22.86 -12.71
C GLU A 198 -25.31 -21.66 -11.78
N LEU A 199 -24.07 -21.19 -11.61
CA LEU A 199 -23.78 -20.00 -10.79
C LEU A 199 -24.50 -18.76 -11.32
N LEU A 200 -24.70 -18.68 -12.64
CA LEU A 200 -25.30 -17.54 -13.31
C LEU A 200 -26.83 -17.55 -13.23
N LEU A 201 -27.43 -18.66 -12.81
CA LEU A 201 -28.88 -18.79 -12.68
C LEU A 201 -29.37 -18.18 -11.35
N VAL A 202 -30.56 -17.58 -11.41
CA VAL A 202 -31.27 -17.10 -10.22
C VAL A 202 -32.24 -18.20 -9.78
N PRO A 203 -32.06 -18.80 -8.58
CA PRO A 203 -32.99 -19.83 -8.09
C PRO A 203 -34.42 -19.30 -7.94
N GLU A 204 -35.41 -20.18 -8.11
CA GLU A 204 -36.82 -19.82 -7.88
C GLU A 204 -37.03 -19.25 -6.46
N GLY A 205 -37.72 -18.11 -6.36
CA GLY A 205 -37.94 -17.40 -5.10
C GLY A 205 -36.76 -16.56 -4.59
N ALA A 206 -35.59 -16.61 -5.24
CA ALA A 206 -34.43 -15.77 -4.90
C ALA A 206 -34.36 -14.50 -5.76
N ARG A 207 -33.84 -13.40 -5.19
CA ARG A 207 -33.60 -12.15 -5.92
C ARG A 207 -32.22 -12.07 -6.57
N ASN A 208 -31.27 -12.90 -6.12
CA ASN A 208 -29.87 -12.86 -6.54
C ASN A 208 -29.40 -14.27 -6.91
N SER A 209 -28.51 -14.35 -7.89
CA SER A 209 -27.86 -15.58 -8.35
C SER A 209 -27.00 -16.24 -7.24
N ARG A 210 -26.60 -17.50 -7.45
CA ARG A 210 -25.61 -18.16 -6.58
C ARG A 210 -24.25 -17.44 -6.65
N PHE A 211 -23.86 -16.93 -7.83
CA PHE A 211 -22.67 -16.11 -8.03
C PHE A 211 -22.64 -14.90 -7.07
N ASP A 212 -23.71 -14.09 -7.04
CA ASP A 212 -23.81 -12.90 -6.19
C ASP A 212 -23.82 -13.21 -4.69
N GLN A 213 -24.31 -14.40 -4.31
CA GLN A 213 -24.30 -14.86 -2.93
C GLN A 213 -22.89 -15.26 -2.48
N LEU A 214 -22.16 -15.99 -3.33
CA LEU A 214 -20.82 -16.48 -3.04
C LEU A 214 -19.76 -15.37 -3.02
N ARG A 215 -19.99 -14.24 -3.69
CA ARG A 215 -19.12 -13.05 -3.58
C ARG A 215 -19.15 -12.41 -2.18
N LYS A 216 -20.23 -12.57 -1.42
CA LYS A 216 -20.40 -11.86 -0.13
C LYS A 216 -19.67 -12.56 1.01
N GLY A 217 -18.64 -11.90 1.54
CA GLY A 217 -17.92 -12.32 2.73
C GLY A 217 -18.68 -12.12 4.05
N PRO A 218 -18.14 -12.65 5.16
CA PRO A 218 -18.71 -12.47 6.49
C PRO A 218 -18.63 -11.01 6.96
N VAL A 219 -19.64 -10.56 7.71
CA VAL A 219 -19.70 -9.19 8.26
C VAL A 219 -19.66 -9.13 9.79
N ALA A 220 -19.68 -10.30 10.44
CA ALA A 220 -19.74 -10.43 11.90
C ALA A 220 -18.68 -11.40 12.40
N ILE A 221 -18.14 -11.12 13.59
CA ILE A 221 -17.17 -11.96 14.28
C ILE A 221 -17.94 -12.77 15.34
N SER A 222 -18.27 -14.03 15.02
CA SER A 222 -18.97 -14.94 15.94
C SER A 222 -18.82 -16.40 15.50
N GLY A 223 -19.02 -17.36 16.41
CA GLY A 223 -19.01 -18.79 16.07
C GLY A 223 -19.96 -19.18 14.93
N PRO A 224 -21.24 -18.72 14.92
CA PRO A 224 -22.14 -18.95 13.79
C PRO A 224 -21.66 -18.32 12.48
N ALA A 225 -21.05 -17.13 12.54
CA ALA A 225 -20.48 -16.48 11.36
C ALA A 225 -19.27 -17.25 10.79
N PHE A 226 -18.43 -17.83 11.67
CA PHE A 226 -17.36 -18.75 11.26
C PHE A 226 -17.94 -19.95 10.51
N ASN A 227 -18.95 -20.62 11.06
CA ASN A 227 -19.58 -21.77 10.40
C ASN A 227 -20.18 -21.41 9.03
N GLN A 228 -20.77 -20.21 8.90
CA GLN A 228 -21.26 -19.71 7.61
C GLN A 228 -20.13 -19.42 6.62
N ALA A 229 -19.00 -18.86 7.09
CA ALA A 229 -17.82 -18.62 6.27
C ALA A 229 -17.19 -19.93 5.77
N VAL A 230 -17.07 -20.94 6.65
CA VAL A 230 -16.62 -22.28 6.25
C VAL A 230 -17.61 -22.94 5.29
N ALA A 231 -18.92 -22.82 5.52
CA ALA A 231 -19.92 -23.35 4.58
C ALA A 231 -19.83 -22.68 3.19
N ARG A 232 -19.52 -21.38 3.13
CA ARG A 232 -19.23 -20.67 1.87
C ARG A 232 -17.97 -21.24 1.20
N TYR A 233 -16.89 -21.43 1.95
CA TYR A 233 -15.66 -22.07 1.46
C TYR A 233 -15.93 -23.47 0.91
N LEU A 234 -16.64 -24.33 1.64
CA LEU A 234 -16.94 -25.69 1.20
C LEU A 234 -17.79 -25.74 -0.07
N LYS A 235 -18.74 -24.81 -0.23
CA LYS A 235 -19.51 -24.66 -1.48
C LYS A 235 -18.61 -24.32 -2.67
N LEU A 236 -17.56 -23.52 -2.46
CA LEU A 236 -16.58 -23.18 -3.49
C LEU A 236 -15.60 -24.34 -3.75
N LYS A 237 -15.13 -25.01 -2.69
CA LYS A 237 -14.29 -26.23 -2.76
C LYS A 237 -14.98 -27.34 -3.57
N ALA A 238 -16.31 -27.46 -3.46
CA ALA A 238 -17.10 -28.48 -4.15
C ALA A 238 -17.02 -28.43 -5.69
N TYR A 239 -16.64 -27.29 -6.29
CA TYR A 239 -16.41 -27.20 -7.74
C TYR A 239 -15.10 -27.90 -8.19
N GLY A 240 -14.23 -28.30 -7.25
CA GLY A 240 -13.02 -29.06 -7.53
C GLY A 240 -11.89 -28.27 -8.21
N ILE A 241 -12.04 -26.95 -8.34
CA ILE A 241 -11.07 -26.06 -9.04
C ILE A 241 -9.71 -26.04 -8.33
N GLN A 242 -9.66 -26.30 -7.03
CA GLN A 242 -8.42 -26.42 -6.24
C GLN A 242 -7.45 -27.49 -6.78
N SER A 243 -7.97 -28.56 -7.38
CA SER A 243 -7.16 -29.69 -7.88
C SER A 243 -6.57 -29.47 -9.28
N ILE A 244 -6.92 -28.36 -9.92
CA ILE A 244 -6.51 -28.04 -11.29
C ILE A 244 -5.09 -27.47 -11.29
N ASP A 245 -4.27 -27.94 -12.23
CA ASP A 245 -2.95 -27.39 -12.48
C ASP A 245 -3.02 -26.13 -13.35
N PHE A 246 -2.73 -24.98 -12.75
CA PHE A 246 -2.65 -23.68 -13.44
C PHE A 246 -1.25 -23.38 -13.99
N THR A 247 -0.32 -24.34 -13.99
CA THR A 247 1.05 -24.16 -14.45
C THR A 247 1.08 -23.61 -15.88
N GLY A 248 1.90 -22.56 -16.08
CA GLY A 248 2.03 -21.88 -17.36
C GLY A 248 0.95 -20.84 -17.65
N ILE A 249 0.00 -20.60 -16.75
CA ILE A 249 -0.88 -19.42 -16.78
C ILE A 249 -0.23 -18.30 -15.95
N PRO A 250 0.03 -17.12 -16.54
CA PRO A 250 0.62 -16.00 -15.81
C PRO A 250 -0.29 -15.51 -14.67
N PRO A 251 0.20 -15.47 -13.41
CA PRO A 251 -0.62 -15.10 -12.24
C PRO A 251 -1.29 -13.72 -12.36
N VAL A 252 -0.59 -12.75 -12.94
CA VAL A 252 -1.13 -11.39 -13.17
C VAL A 252 -2.41 -11.45 -14.02
N ARG A 253 -2.37 -12.19 -15.14
CA ARG A 253 -3.52 -12.33 -16.04
C ARG A 253 -4.68 -13.05 -15.37
N PHE A 254 -4.39 -14.07 -14.57
CA PHE A 254 -5.39 -14.79 -13.79
C PHE A 254 -6.08 -13.88 -12.78
N ASN A 255 -5.30 -13.13 -12.01
CA ASN A 255 -5.80 -12.22 -10.98
C ASN A 255 -6.63 -11.09 -11.58
N THR A 256 -6.19 -10.48 -12.70
CA THR A 256 -6.99 -9.48 -13.41
C THR A 256 -8.33 -10.05 -13.88
N LEU A 257 -8.34 -11.28 -14.39
CA LEU A 257 -9.58 -11.94 -14.82
C LEU A 257 -10.51 -12.20 -13.63
N ALA A 258 -9.97 -12.66 -12.50
CA ALA A 258 -10.75 -12.89 -11.28
C ALA A 258 -11.33 -11.60 -10.69
N GLN A 259 -10.54 -10.53 -10.64
CA GLN A 259 -11.01 -9.19 -10.22
C GLN A 259 -12.11 -8.67 -11.14
N TYR A 260 -11.94 -8.84 -12.46
CA TYR A 260 -12.96 -8.45 -13.42
C TYR A 260 -14.25 -9.27 -13.23
N ALA A 261 -14.15 -10.57 -12.97
CA ALA A 261 -15.31 -11.41 -12.65
C ALA A 261 -16.05 -10.88 -11.43
N ASP A 262 -15.31 -10.48 -10.38
CA ASP A 262 -15.90 -10.06 -9.12
C ASP A 262 -16.76 -8.81 -9.24
N ILE A 263 -16.39 -7.85 -10.09
CA ILE A 263 -17.17 -6.60 -10.28
C ILE A 263 -18.25 -6.71 -11.37
N THR A 264 -18.18 -7.73 -12.22
CA THR A 264 -19.06 -7.84 -13.39
C THR A 264 -20.44 -8.39 -13.00
N SER A 265 -21.49 -7.83 -13.60
CA SER A 265 -22.85 -8.37 -13.39
C SER A 265 -23.04 -9.73 -14.07
N VAL A 266 -23.83 -10.58 -13.42
CA VAL A 266 -24.15 -11.93 -13.91
C VAL A 266 -24.70 -11.92 -15.34
N TYR A 267 -25.57 -10.95 -15.67
CA TYR A 267 -26.13 -10.79 -17.01
C TYR A 267 -25.06 -10.53 -18.08
N LYS A 268 -23.97 -9.81 -17.74
CA LYS A 268 -22.88 -9.53 -18.68
C LYS A 268 -22.00 -10.76 -18.87
N ILE A 269 -21.74 -11.53 -17.81
CA ILE A 269 -21.01 -12.80 -17.89
C ILE A 269 -21.79 -13.82 -18.74
N ALA A 270 -23.10 -13.92 -18.55
CA ALA A 270 -23.95 -14.85 -19.30
C ALA A 270 -23.92 -14.63 -20.82
N ARG A 271 -23.73 -13.37 -21.26
CA ARG A 271 -23.67 -12.96 -22.69
C ARG A 271 -22.29 -13.14 -23.34
N MET A 272 -21.26 -13.55 -22.60
CA MET A 272 -19.92 -13.76 -23.16
C MET A 272 -19.85 -15.03 -24.01
N SER A 273 -18.81 -15.14 -24.84
CA SER A 273 -18.52 -16.39 -25.57
C SER A 273 -18.29 -17.55 -24.59
N PRO A 274 -18.61 -18.81 -24.95
CA PRO A 274 -18.51 -19.95 -24.03
C PRO A 274 -17.14 -20.12 -23.36
N ALA A 275 -16.05 -19.99 -24.13
CA ALA A 275 -14.68 -20.08 -23.62
C ALA A 275 -14.38 -18.96 -22.61
N ARG A 276 -14.77 -17.71 -22.92
CA ARG A 276 -14.57 -16.56 -22.03
C ARG A 276 -15.42 -16.66 -20.77
N ARG A 277 -16.68 -17.08 -20.90
CA ARG A 277 -17.61 -17.28 -19.78
C ARG A 277 -17.06 -18.32 -18.81
N THR A 278 -16.65 -19.47 -19.32
CA THR A 278 -16.05 -20.56 -18.52
C THR A 278 -14.78 -20.09 -17.82
N ALA A 279 -13.86 -19.45 -18.56
CA ALA A 279 -12.63 -18.92 -18.00
C ALA A 279 -12.87 -17.91 -16.87
N MET A 280 -13.87 -17.05 -17.03
CA MET A 280 -14.30 -16.08 -16.00
C MET A 280 -14.76 -16.78 -14.72
N LEU A 281 -15.60 -17.80 -14.87
CA LEU A 281 -16.15 -18.55 -13.75
C LEU A 281 -15.08 -19.37 -13.02
N VAL A 282 -14.13 -19.96 -13.76
CA VAL A 282 -12.97 -20.65 -13.18
C VAL A 282 -12.12 -19.69 -12.36
N ALA A 283 -11.77 -18.53 -12.93
CA ALA A 283 -10.99 -17.51 -12.23
C ALA A 283 -11.71 -16.97 -11.00
N PHE A 284 -13.02 -16.71 -11.11
CA PHE A 284 -13.87 -16.31 -10.00
C PHE A 284 -13.88 -17.35 -8.88
N VAL A 285 -14.24 -18.61 -9.18
CA VAL A 285 -14.39 -19.64 -8.16
C VAL A 285 -13.08 -19.88 -7.44
N ARG A 286 -11.94 -19.98 -8.16
CA ARG A 286 -10.64 -20.18 -7.53
C ARG A 286 -10.25 -19.01 -6.62
N SER A 287 -10.43 -17.77 -7.09
CA SER A 287 -10.10 -16.57 -6.30
C SER A 287 -11.02 -16.43 -5.07
N CYS A 288 -12.32 -16.62 -5.26
CA CYS A 288 -13.30 -16.60 -4.18
C CYS A 288 -13.11 -17.74 -3.19
N GLU A 289 -12.66 -18.92 -3.61
CA GLU A 289 -12.36 -20.06 -2.73
C GLU A 289 -11.24 -19.70 -1.75
N ILE A 290 -10.13 -19.15 -2.27
CA ILE A 290 -8.98 -18.69 -1.47
C ILE A 290 -9.43 -17.57 -0.52
N SER A 291 -10.16 -16.58 -1.04
CA SER A 291 -10.67 -15.46 -0.24
C SER A 291 -11.66 -15.92 0.85
N ALA A 292 -12.56 -16.87 0.55
CA ALA A 292 -13.52 -17.40 1.52
C ALA A 292 -12.84 -18.19 2.64
N LEU A 293 -11.76 -18.92 2.34
CA LEU A 293 -10.94 -19.60 3.35
C LEU A 293 -10.22 -18.59 4.25
N ASP A 294 -9.60 -17.57 3.65
CA ASP A 294 -8.97 -16.48 4.39
C ASP A 294 -9.96 -15.76 5.31
N ASP A 295 -11.14 -15.42 4.80
CA ASP A 295 -12.21 -14.77 5.55
C ASP A 295 -12.67 -15.63 6.74
N ALA A 296 -12.77 -16.95 6.56
CA ALA A 296 -13.12 -17.87 7.63
C ALA A 296 -12.05 -17.89 8.74
N LEU A 297 -10.77 -17.86 8.37
CA LEU A 297 -9.65 -17.83 9.32
C LEU A 297 -9.51 -16.47 10.02
N ASP A 298 -9.81 -15.36 9.33
CA ASP A 298 -9.89 -14.03 9.95
C ASP A 298 -11.02 -13.96 11.00
N VAL A 299 -12.19 -14.56 10.69
CA VAL A 299 -13.29 -14.67 11.66
C VAL A 299 -12.89 -15.58 12.82
N LEU A 300 -12.18 -16.70 12.58
CA LEU A 300 -11.69 -17.58 13.64
C LEU A 300 -10.77 -16.83 14.60
N ASP A 301 -9.79 -16.11 14.07
CA ASP A 301 -8.87 -15.29 14.86
C ASP A 301 -9.62 -14.25 15.70
N GLY A 302 -10.56 -13.54 15.07
CA GLY A 302 -11.41 -12.57 15.75
C GLY A 302 -12.25 -13.18 16.87
N VAL A 303 -12.84 -14.36 16.64
CA VAL A 303 -13.69 -15.06 17.63
C VAL A 303 -12.90 -15.51 18.84
N ILE A 304 -11.71 -16.10 18.64
CA ILE A 304 -10.84 -16.54 19.75
C ILE A 304 -10.37 -15.31 20.55
N ALA A 305 -9.99 -14.22 19.86
CA ALA A 305 -9.61 -12.98 20.52
C ALA A 305 -10.76 -12.33 21.31
N ASP A 306 -12.00 -12.38 20.79
CA ASP A 306 -13.20 -11.90 21.48
C ASP A 306 -13.56 -12.73 22.71
N ILE A 307 -13.38 -14.05 22.65
CA ILE A 307 -13.53 -14.95 23.81
C ILE A 307 -12.54 -14.54 24.91
N GLY A 308 -11.28 -14.32 24.53
CA GLY A 308 -10.24 -13.87 25.43
C GLY A 308 -10.56 -12.55 26.14
N ARG A 309 -10.98 -11.56 25.35
CA ARG A 309 -11.34 -10.23 25.85
C ARG A 309 -12.58 -10.24 26.76
N GLU A 310 -13.61 -11.00 26.41
CA GLU A 310 -14.83 -11.03 27.22
C GLU A 310 -14.59 -11.72 28.57
N ALA A 311 -13.82 -12.81 28.61
CA ALA A 311 -13.43 -13.45 29.88
C ALA A 311 -12.65 -12.48 30.77
N LYS A 312 -11.67 -11.73 30.22
CA LYS A 312 -10.94 -10.70 30.97
C LYS A 312 -11.87 -9.62 31.52
N LYS A 313 -12.83 -9.16 30.72
CA LYS A 313 -13.81 -8.13 31.11
C LYS A 313 -14.76 -8.62 32.21
N ILE A 314 -15.25 -9.86 32.11
CA ILE A 314 -16.07 -10.48 33.16
C ILE A 314 -15.25 -10.62 34.44
N GLY A 315 -13.99 -11.07 34.34
CA GLY A 315 -13.08 -11.21 35.47
C GLY A 315 -12.83 -9.87 36.17
N GLN A 316 -12.54 -8.81 35.41
CA GLN A 316 -12.40 -7.45 35.94
C GLN A 316 -13.68 -6.96 36.63
N LYS A 317 -14.86 -7.21 36.04
CA LYS A 317 -16.14 -6.81 36.64
C LYS A 317 -16.45 -7.58 37.93
N LYS A 318 -16.18 -8.88 37.97
CA LYS A 318 -16.32 -9.70 39.19
C LYS A 318 -15.35 -9.23 40.27
N ARG A 319 -14.09 -8.96 39.91
CA ARG A 319 -13.07 -8.45 40.84
C ARG A 319 -13.45 -7.09 41.43
N LEU A 320 -13.93 -6.15 40.61
CA LEU A 320 -14.40 -4.85 41.09
C LEU A 320 -15.58 -4.95 42.06
N ARG A 321 -16.46 -5.96 41.88
CA ARG A 321 -17.58 -6.22 42.79
C ARG A 321 -17.11 -6.74 44.14
N THR A 322 -16.13 -7.63 44.15
CA THR A 322 -15.62 -8.26 45.38
C THR A 322 -14.49 -7.47 46.07
N LEU A 323 -14.01 -6.38 45.46
CA LEU A 323 -12.88 -5.61 45.98
C LEU A 323 -13.18 -4.97 47.33
N LYS A 324 -14.38 -4.40 47.50
CA LYS A 324 -14.81 -3.81 48.79
C LYS A 324 -14.87 -4.85 49.91
N ASP A 325 -15.38 -6.04 49.60
CA ASP A 325 -15.51 -7.11 50.58
C ASP A 325 -14.14 -7.72 50.93
N LEU A 326 -13.24 -7.78 49.96
CA LEU A 326 -11.84 -8.16 50.17
C LEU A 326 -11.12 -7.14 51.05
N ASP A 327 -11.26 -5.84 50.78
CA ASP A 327 -10.65 -4.77 51.60
C ASP A 327 -11.13 -4.85 53.04
N LYS A 328 -12.45 -5.07 53.25
CA LYS A 328 -13.02 -5.28 54.58
C LYS A 328 -12.38 -6.48 55.29
N SER A 329 -12.29 -7.61 54.60
CA SER A 329 -11.72 -8.86 55.15
C SER A 329 -10.21 -8.74 55.42
N ALA A 330 -9.49 -8.02 54.56
CA ALA A 330 -8.06 -7.78 54.70
C ALA A 330 -7.74 -6.81 55.86
N LEU A 331 -8.56 -5.76 56.05
CA LEU A 331 -8.45 -4.85 57.20
C LEU A 331 -8.74 -5.59 58.52
N GLU A 332 -9.74 -6.48 58.53
CA GLU A 332 -10.00 -7.34 59.70
C GLU A 332 -8.78 -8.22 60.03
N LEU A 333 -8.18 -8.89 59.05
CA LEU A 333 -6.96 -9.68 59.27
C LEU A 333 -5.75 -8.83 59.66
N ALA A 334 -5.59 -7.63 59.10
CA ALA A 334 -4.51 -6.72 59.45
C ALA A 334 -4.58 -6.28 60.91
N ASN A 335 -5.78 -5.98 61.42
CA ASN A 335 -6.00 -5.66 62.83
C ASN A 335 -5.68 -6.86 63.73
N ILE A 336 -6.01 -8.08 63.31
CA ILE A 336 -5.65 -9.31 64.03
C ILE A 336 -4.13 -9.51 64.06
N CYS A 337 -3.44 -9.28 62.93
CA CYS A 337 -1.98 -9.34 62.86
C CYS A 337 -1.31 -8.25 63.71
N GLN A 338 -1.90 -7.06 63.84
CA GLN A 338 -1.40 -6.02 64.75
C GLN A 338 -1.48 -6.48 66.22
N MET A 339 -2.56 -7.15 66.62
CA MET A 339 -2.69 -7.72 67.96
C MET A 339 -1.68 -8.85 68.22
N LEU A 340 -1.32 -9.61 67.19
CA LEU A 340 -0.27 -10.63 67.28
C LEU A 340 1.13 -10.02 67.47
N LEU A 341 1.33 -8.77 67.06
CA LEU A 341 2.61 -8.06 67.11
C LEU A 341 2.70 -7.06 68.28
N ASP A 342 1.64 -6.90 69.07
CA ASP A 342 1.60 -5.98 70.20
C ASP A 342 2.30 -6.61 71.42
N GLU A 343 3.52 -6.16 71.71
CA GLU A 343 4.36 -6.65 72.81
C GLU A 343 3.76 -6.35 74.20
N ASN A 344 2.70 -5.53 74.29
CA ASN A 344 2.00 -5.27 75.54
C ASN A 344 0.97 -6.36 75.89
N ILE A 345 0.67 -7.28 74.97
CA ILE A 345 -0.24 -8.41 75.19
C ILE A 345 0.59 -9.61 75.62
N ASP A 346 0.28 -10.16 76.80
CA ASP A 346 0.94 -11.37 77.29
C ASP A 346 0.75 -12.53 76.31
N SER A 347 1.86 -13.21 75.98
CA SER A 347 1.93 -14.27 74.97
C SER A 347 0.97 -15.42 75.23
N GLU A 348 0.65 -15.70 76.51
CA GLU A 348 -0.32 -16.73 76.89
C GLU A 348 -1.78 -16.32 76.67
N LEU A 349 -2.07 -15.01 76.61
CA LEU A 349 -3.42 -14.45 76.52
C LEU A 349 -3.81 -13.99 75.10
N VAL A 350 -2.84 -13.82 74.19
CA VAL A 350 -3.04 -13.34 72.80
C VAL A 350 -4.23 -14.02 72.10
N ARG A 351 -4.34 -15.35 72.19
CA ARG A 351 -5.42 -16.09 71.52
C ARG A 351 -6.80 -15.79 72.13
N ALA A 352 -6.88 -15.65 73.45
CA ALA A 352 -8.12 -15.31 74.14
C ALA A 352 -8.56 -13.88 73.80
N THR A 353 -7.62 -12.93 73.80
CA THR A 353 -7.86 -11.52 73.45
C THR A 353 -8.32 -11.35 71.99
N ILE A 354 -7.74 -12.11 71.05
CA ILE A 354 -8.19 -12.11 69.65
C ILE A 354 -9.61 -12.66 69.53
N PHE A 355 -9.94 -13.76 70.21
CA PHE A 355 -11.27 -14.39 70.12
C PHE A 355 -12.38 -13.61 70.81
N GLU A 356 -12.06 -12.82 71.83
CA GLU A 356 -13.00 -11.89 72.47
C GLU A 356 -13.46 -10.80 71.48
N ARG A 357 -12.55 -10.29 70.65
CA ARG A 357 -12.85 -9.24 69.66
C ARG A 357 -13.31 -9.79 68.30
N TYR A 358 -12.82 -10.97 67.93
CA TYR A 358 -13.10 -11.67 66.66
C TYR A 358 -13.44 -13.14 66.93
N PRO A 359 -14.74 -13.49 67.07
CA PRO A 359 -15.16 -14.85 67.36
C PRO A 359 -14.62 -15.89 66.36
N PRO A 360 -14.31 -17.13 66.77
CA PRO A 360 -13.74 -18.16 65.90
C PRO A 360 -14.55 -18.43 64.62
N SER A 361 -15.89 -18.37 64.69
CA SER A 361 -16.77 -18.53 63.52
C SER A 361 -16.58 -17.41 62.50
N ARG A 362 -16.52 -16.15 62.96
CA ARG A 362 -16.28 -14.99 62.10
C ARG A 362 -14.89 -15.03 61.47
N LEU A 363 -13.88 -15.50 62.22
CA LEU A 363 -12.53 -15.66 61.72
C LEU A 363 -12.44 -16.74 60.63
N ALA A 364 -13.13 -17.87 60.84
CA ALA A 364 -13.26 -18.92 59.83
C ALA A 364 -14.02 -18.44 58.57
N ASP A 365 -15.07 -17.65 58.74
CA ASP A 365 -15.83 -17.04 57.63
C ASP A 365 -14.97 -16.05 56.85
N THR A 366 -14.23 -15.16 57.53
CA THR A 366 -13.31 -14.19 56.90
C THR A 366 -12.18 -14.90 56.14
N ILE A 367 -11.58 -15.95 56.73
CA ILE A 367 -10.56 -16.77 56.05
C ILE A 367 -11.16 -17.53 54.86
N GLY A 368 -12.34 -18.13 55.03
CA GLY A 368 -13.04 -18.85 53.96
C GLY A 368 -13.40 -17.94 52.79
N PHE A 369 -13.87 -16.73 53.09
CA PHE A 369 -14.19 -15.70 52.10
C PHE A 369 -12.96 -15.20 51.35
N ILE A 370 -11.86 -14.93 52.06
CA ILE A 370 -10.58 -14.56 51.45
C ILE A 370 -10.08 -15.70 50.57
N ASN A 371 -10.10 -16.95 51.02
CA ASN A 371 -9.68 -18.10 50.21
C ASN A 371 -10.54 -18.30 48.96
N ALA A 372 -11.82 -17.91 49.00
CA ALA A 372 -12.73 -17.98 47.85
C ALA A 372 -12.49 -16.87 46.80
N ILE A 373 -11.95 -15.71 47.21
CA ILE A 373 -11.88 -14.50 46.37
C ILE A 373 -10.45 -14.06 46.06
N ALA A 374 -9.51 -14.37 46.94
CA ALA A 374 -8.09 -14.13 46.73
C ALA A 374 -7.61 -14.97 45.54
N ARG A 375 -6.94 -14.30 44.60
CA ARG A 375 -6.35 -14.92 43.43
C ARG A 375 -4.85 -14.65 43.46
N PRO A 376 -4.00 -15.64 43.15
CA PRO A 376 -2.59 -15.39 42.88
C PRO A 376 -2.43 -14.34 41.76
N PRO A 377 -1.38 -13.51 41.79
CA PRO A 377 -1.16 -12.44 40.79
C PRO A 377 -1.21 -12.94 39.33
N ASP A 378 -0.84 -14.20 39.08
CA ASP A 378 -0.77 -14.79 37.74
C ASP A 378 -2.09 -15.43 37.23
N ALA A 379 -3.16 -15.46 38.03
CA ALA A 379 -4.35 -16.29 37.79
C ALA A 379 -5.65 -15.48 37.66
N SER A 380 -5.65 -14.43 36.83
CA SER A 380 -6.68 -13.39 36.94
C SER A 380 -8.05 -13.70 36.31
N PHE A 381 -8.21 -14.72 35.44
CA PHE A 381 -9.48 -14.94 34.70
C PHE A 381 -9.81 -16.40 34.27
N HIS A 382 -9.30 -17.42 34.96
CA HIS A 382 -9.45 -18.83 34.52
C HIS A 382 -10.90 -19.33 34.54
N ASP A 383 -11.64 -19.10 35.62
CA ASP A 383 -13.05 -19.52 35.72
C ASP A 383 -13.91 -18.82 34.66
N GLU A 384 -13.65 -17.53 34.45
CA GLU A 384 -14.34 -16.74 33.43
C GLU A 384 -14.01 -17.19 32.00
N MET A 385 -12.84 -17.80 31.76
CA MET A 385 -12.52 -18.45 30.49
C MET A 385 -13.32 -19.74 30.29
N VAL A 386 -13.46 -20.56 31.33
CA VAL A 386 -14.28 -21.79 31.27
C VAL A 386 -15.74 -21.45 30.97
N GLU A 387 -16.27 -20.34 31.52
CA GLU A 387 -17.61 -19.83 31.19
C GLU A 387 -17.78 -19.55 29.67
N GLN A 388 -16.69 -19.26 28.94
CA GLN A 388 -16.74 -19.04 27.49
C GLN A 388 -16.71 -20.33 26.66
N TYR A 389 -16.50 -21.51 27.26
CA TYR A 389 -16.39 -22.79 26.53
C TYR A 389 -17.61 -23.07 25.62
N GLY A 390 -18.80 -22.66 26.05
CA GLY A 390 -20.02 -22.77 25.24
C GLY A 390 -19.94 -22.05 23.89
N ARG A 391 -19.13 -20.99 23.76
CA ARG A 391 -18.89 -20.30 22.49
C ARG A 391 -17.98 -21.09 21.56
N VAL A 392 -16.93 -21.71 22.10
CA VAL A 392 -16.01 -22.58 21.34
C VAL A 392 -16.74 -23.80 20.80
N ARG A 393 -17.57 -24.43 21.63
CA ARG A 393 -18.35 -25.63 21.26
C ARG A 393 -19.22 -25.44 20.01
N ARG A 394 -19.66 -24.20 19.71
CA ARG A 394 -20.52 -23.90 18.56
C ARG A 394 -19.80 -23.96 17.21
N PHE A 395 -18.48 -23.76 17.17
CA PHE A 395 -17.71 -23.73 15.93
C PHE A 395 -16.63 -24.81 15.85
N LEU A 396 -16.22 -25.37 17.00
CA LEU A 396 -15.15 -26.38 17.07
C LEU A 396 -15.37 -27.59 16.14
N PRO A 397 -16.57 -28.20 16.03
CA PRO A 397 -16.76 -29.33 15.12
C PRO A 397 -16.51 -28.94 13.66
N CYS A 398 -17.02 -27.78 13.25
CA CYS A 398 -16.85 -27.27 11.89
C CYS A 398 -15.37 -26.99 11.58
N LEU A 399 -14.64 -26.41 12.53
CA LEU A 399 -13.20 -26.15 12.43
C LEU A 399 -12.40 -27.45 12.23
N LEU A 400 -12.59 -28.43 13.10
CA LEU A 400 -11.80 -29.67 13.13
C LEU A 400 -12.10 -30.60 11.94
N GLU A 401 -13.28 -30.49 11.35
CA GLU A 401 -13.69 -31.34 10.23
C GLU A 401 -13.31 -30.77 8.87
N ASN A 402 -13.32 -29.45 8.71
CA ASN A 402 -13.29 -28.83 7.39
C ASN A 402 -12.03 -28.02 7.09
N ILE A 403 -11.19 -27.74 8.10
CA ILE A 403 -9.96 -26.96 7.93
C ILE A 403 -8.75 -27.88 8.09
N GLU A 404 -7.94 -27.94 7.04
CA GLU A 404 -6.71 -28.74 7.00
C GLU A 404 -5.52 -27.88 7.44
N PHE A 405 -4.92 -28.24 8.56
CA PHE A 405 -3.74 -27.57 9.11
C PHE A 405 -2.46 -28.31 8.75
N SER A 406 -1.42 -27.53 8.43
CA SER A 406 -0.04 -28.00 8.33
C SER A 406 0.81 -27.28 9.37
N ALA A 407 1.92 -27.89 9.78
CA ALA A 407 2.80 -27.34 10.79
C ALA A 407 4.25 -27.35 10.32
N THR A 408 5.00 -26.37 10.83
CA THR A 408 6.46 -26.43 10.90
C THR A 408 6.89 -27.27 12.11
N PRO A 409 8.18 -27.62 12.27
CA PRO A 409 8.65 -28.36 13.44
C PRO A 409 8.27 -27.71 14.78
N ALA A 410 8.17 -26.37 14.84
CA ALA A 410 7.75 -25.65 16.05
C ALA A 410 6.24 -25.75 16.34
N GLY A 411 5.42 -26.04 15.34
CA GLY A 411 3.96 -26.15 15.45
C GLY A 411 3.45 -27.58 15.65
N GLU A 412 4.30 -28.60 15.51
CA GLU A 412 3.89 -30.01 15.54
C GLU A 412 3.17 -30.40 16.82
N THR A 413 3.67 -29.98 17.99
CA THR A 413 3.01 -30.27 19.27
C THR A 413 1.59 -29.72 19.35
N THR A 414 1.34 -28.57 18.71
CA THR A 414 0.00 -27.96 18.65
C THR A 414 -0.87 -28.69 17.63
N LEU A 415 -0.30 -29.13 16.51
CA LEU A 415 -1.00 -29.92 15.50
C LEU A 415 -1.44 -31.28 16.04
N GLU A 416 -0.58 -31.95 16.81
CA GLU A 416 -0.91 -33.19 17.54
C GLU A 416 -2.11 -32.98 18.48
N ALA A 417 -2.13 -31.90 19.25
CA ALA A 417 -3.24 -31.58 20.14
C ALA A 417 -4.55 -31.32 19.39
N ILE A 418 -4.51 -30.70 18.22
CA ILE A 418 -5.67 -30.49 17.34
C ILE A 418 -6.18 -31.82 16.78
N ARG A 419 -5.28 -32.68 16.30
CA ARG A 419 -5.62 -34.03 15.81
C ARG A 419 -6.24 -34.88 16.93
N TYR A 420 -5.71 -34.79 18.15
CA TYR A 420 -6.30 -35.43 19.32
C TYR A 420 -7.73 -34.95 19.58
N LEU A 421 -7.97 -33.63 19.61
CA LEU A 421 -9.32 -33.08 19.78
C LEU A 421 -10.29 -33.52 18.67
N ALA A 422 -9.79 -33.64 17.42
CA ALA A 422 -10.57 -34.15 16.30
C ALA A 422 -10.91 -35.63 16.48
N ALA A 423 -10.00 -36.45 17.01
CA ALA A 423 -10.25 -37.87 17.28
C ALA A 423 -11.31 -38.09 18.36
N ILE A 424 -11.29 -37.30 19.45
CA ILE A 424 -12.25 -37.42 20.56
C ILE A 424 -13.54 -36.61 20.35
N ARG A 425 -13.82 -36.14 19.12
CA ARG A 425 -14.94 -35.22 18.82
C ARG A 425 -16.31 -35.79 19.20
N SER A 426 -16.52 -37.09 19.00
CA SER A 426 -17.79 -37.80 19.26
C SER A 426 -18.02 -38.11 20.74
N THR A 427 -16.95 -38.16 21.54
CA THR A 427 -17.01 -38.48 22.96
C THR A 427 -17.74 -37.37 23.72
N ARG A 428 -18.56 -37.73 24.72
CA ARG A 428 -19.28 -36.75 25.59
C ARG A 428 -18.68 -36.62 27.00
N ARG A 429 -17.60 -37.36 27.28
CA ARG A 429 -16.89 -37.32 28.57
C ARG A 429 -16.38 -35.90 28.87
N GLN A 430 -16.48 -35.53 30.15
CA GLN A 430 -15.98 -34.25 30.66
C GLN A 430 -14.47 -34.31 30.94
N HIS A 431 -13.97 -35.49 31.29
CA HIS A 431 -12.56 -35.78 31.44
C HIS A 431 -12.02 -36.46 30.19
N ILE A 432 -10.75 -36.22 29.93
CA ILE A 432 -10.01 -36.77 28.80
C ILE A 432 -8.74 -37.45 29.28
N ASP A 433 -8.40 -38.56 28.62
CA ASP A 433 -7.25 -39.40 28.94
C ASP A 433 -6.22 -39.30 27.80
N ASP A 434 -4.93 -39.43 28.10
CA ASP A 434 -3.83 -39.44 27.11
C ASP A 434 -3.74 -38.18 26.22
N ALA A 435 -4.14 -37.02 26.73
CA ALA A 435 -4.06 -35.77 26.00
C ALA A 435 -2.60 -35.28 25.84
N PRO A 436 -2.18 -34.77 24.66
CA PRO A 436 -0.85 -34.16 24.48
C PRO A 436 -0.59 -32.98 25.42
N MET A 437 0.24 -33.18 26.44
CA MET A 437 0.46 -32.17 27.49
C MET A 437 1.55 -31.15 27.19
N ALA A 438 2.34 -31.33 26.12
CA ALA A 438 3.46 -30.45 25.77
C ALA A 438 3.01 -28.98 25.54
N ILE A 439 1.77 -28.76 25.11
CA ILE A 439 1.20 -27.43 24.88
C ILE A 439 0.76 -26.72 26.17
N VAL A 440 0.58 -27.46 27.28
CA VAL A 440 0.00 -26.95 28.52
C VAL A 440 1.08 -26.28 29.38
N THR A 441 1.25 -24.98 29.16
CA THR A 441 2.16 -24.13 29.94
C THR A 441 1.64 -23.88 31.38
N GLY A 442 2.53 -23.42 32.27
CA GLY A 442 2.24 -23.19 33.69
C GLY A 442 0.89 -22.48 33.99
N PRO A 443 0.59 -21.33 33.36
CA PRO A 443 -0.70 -20.65 33.55
C PRO A 443 -1.91 -21.49 33.15
N TRP A 444 -1.79 -22.36 32.15
CA TRP A 444 -2.87 -23.20 31.65
C TRP A 444 -3.07 -24.50 32.44
N LYS A 445 -2.06 -24.96 33.21
CA LYS A 445 -2.15 -26.17 34.02
C LYS A 445 -3.35 -26.12 34.98
N ARG A 446 -3.55 -24.99 35.66
CA ARG A 446 -4.68 -24.81 36.60
C ARG A 446 -6.06 -24.92 35.95
N LEU A 447 -6.16 -24.63 34.65
CA LEU A 447 -7.42 -24.66 33.91
C LEU A 447 -7.63 -26.03 33.26
N CYS A 448 -6.55 -26.71 32.88
CA CYS A 448 -6.59 -28.06 32.29
C CYS A 448 -6.80 -29.15 33.35
N TYR A 449 -6.24 -29.02 34.55
CA TYR A 449 -6.46 -29.96 35.65
C TYR A 449 -7.68 -29.57 36.48
N GLY A 450 -8.63 -30.50 36.64
CA GLY A 450 -9.76 -30.36 37.56
C GLY A 450 -9.30 -30.43 39.03
N LYS A 451 -10.20 -30.09 39.96
CA LYS A 451 -9.95 -30.16 41.43
C LYS A 451 -9.63 -31.58 41.90
N ASP A 452 -10.06 -32.55 41.11
CA ASP A 452 -9.96 -34.00 41.19
C ASP A 452 -8.71 -34.57 40.50
N GLY A 453 -7.85 -33.73 39.92
CA GLY A 453 -6.57 -34.14 39.32
C GLY A 453 -6.67 -34.70 37.90
N HIS A 454 -7.88 -34.93 37.37
CA HIS A 454 -8.12 -35.33 35.99
C HIS A 454 -8.07 -34.16 35.01
N ILE A 455 -7.77 -34.44 33.74
CA ILE A 455 -7.72 -33.40 32.70
C ILE A 455 -9.15 -33.07 32.25
N SER A 456 -9.55 -31.81 32.45
CA SER A 456 -10.82 -31.26 31.99
C SER A 456 -10.77 -31.00 30.48
N ARG A 457 -11.73 -31.57 29.76
CA ARG A 457 -11.91 -31.32 28.32
C ARG A 457 -12.10 -29.84 28.02
N GLN A 458 -12.86 -29.13 28.85
CA GLN A 458 -13.17 -27.72 28.62
C GLN A 458 -11.91 -26.88 28.67
N GLY A 459 -11.09 -27.12 29.71
CA GLY A 459 -9.86 -26.38 29.90
C GLY A 459 -8.79 -26.70 28.88
N TYR A 460 -8.63 -27.98 28.56
CA TYR A 460 -7.73 -28.41 27.50
C TYR A 460 -8.13 -27.83 26.13
N THR A 461 -9.42 -27.85 25.80
CA THR A 461 -9.91 -27.27 24.52
C THR A 461 -9.62 -25.77 24.44
N LEU A 462 -9.84 -25.02 25.52
CA LEU A 462 -9.54 -23.58 25.55
C LEU A 462 -8.04 -23.32 25.42
N CYS A 463 -7.20 -24.15 26.05
CA CYS A 463 -5.75 -24.09 25.90
C CYS A 463 -5.33 -24.34 24.44
N VAL A 464 -5.87 -25.38 23.80
CA VAL A 464 -5.60 -25.69 22.39
C VAL A 464 -6.04 -24.54 21.48
N MET A 465 -7.22 -23.94 21.70
CA MET A 465 -7.68 -22.81 20.87
C MET A 465 -6.78 -21.58 21.02
N ASN A 466 -6.33 -21.26 22.25
CA ASN A 466 -5.39 -20.17 22.46
C ASN A 466 -4.04 -20.46 21.78
N LYS A 467 -3.51 -21.68 21.90
CA LYS A 467 -2.26 -22.08 21.24
C LYS A 467 -2.38 -22.17 19.72
N LEU A 468 -3.50 -22.63 19.19
CA LEU A 468 -3.78 -22.61 17.76
C LEU A 468 -3.77 -21.18 17.22
N GLN A 469 -4.44 -20.23 17.89
CA GLN A 469 -4.42 -18.82 17.49
C GLN A 469 -3.00 -18.27 17.46
N ASP A 470 -2.21 -18.50 18.52
CA ASP A 470 -0.83 -18.04 18.60
C ASP A 470 0.03 -18.65 17.47
N CYS A 471 -0.05 -19.97 17.27
CA CYS A 471 0.69 -20.67 16.22
C CYS A 471 0.26 -20.26 14.81
N LEU A 472 -1.03 -19.99 14.58
CA LEU A 472 -1.53 -19.47 13.31
C LEU A 472 -0.95 -18.09 13.03
N ARG A 473 -0.99 -17.16 14.00
CA ARG A 473 -0.41 -15.81 13.85
C ARG A 473 1.10 -15.87 13.58
N ARG A 474 1.81 -16.81 14.20
CA ARG A 474 3.24 -17.11 13.98
C ARG A 474 3.56 -17.79 12.65
N ARG A 475 2.56 -18.35 11.98
CA ARG A 475 2.76 -19.24 10.83
C ARG A 475 3.62 -20.47 11.19
N ASP A 476 3.55 -20.90 12.46
CA ASP A 476 4.07 -22.19 12.93
C ASP A 476 3.09 -23.31 12.57
N ILE A 477 1.80 -22.99 12.64
CA ILE A 477 0.71 -23.69 11.97
C ILE A 477 0.21 -22.78 10.85
N TYR A 478 -0.09 -23.34 9.70
CA TYR A 478 -0.61 -22.64 8.53
C TYR A 478 -1.62 -23.51 7.78
N VAL A 479 -2.37 -22.88 6.88
CA VAL A 479 -3.36 -23.54 6.03
C VAL A 479 -2.88 -23.45 4.58
N PRO A 480 -2.37 -24.53 3.96
CA PRO A 480 -1.67 -24.47 2.67
C PRO A 480 -2.43 -23.81 1.52
N GLN A 481 -3.76 -23.90 1.53
CA GLN A 481 -4.65 -23.38 0.47
C GLN A 481 -5.08 -21.93 0.70
N SER A 482 -4.71 -21.34 1.85
CA SER A 482 -5.02 -19.97 2.20
C SER A 482 -3.98 -19.02 1.62
N GLY A 483 -4.45 -17.87 1.13
CA GLY A 483 -3.56 -16.80 0.66
C GLY A 483 -2.91 -16.06 1.83
N ARG A 484 -3.73 -15.61 2.79
CA ARG A 484 -3.28 -14.84 3.97
C ARG A 484 -2.69 -15.69 5.10
N TRP A 485 -3.19 -16.91 5.30
CA TRP A 485 -2.81 -17.83 6.39
C TRP A 485 -2.04 -19.07 5.91
N GLY A 486 -1.55 -19.05 4.66
CA GLY A 486 -0.62 -20.05 4.13
C GLY A 486 0.80 -19.94 4.68
N ASP A 487 1.72 -20.76 4.16
CA ASP A 487 3.14 -20.71 4.54
C ASP A 487 3.85 -19.55 3.83
N PRO A 488 4.25 -18.48 4.52
CA PRO A 488 4.96 -17.37 3.91
C PRO A 488 6.34 -17.79 3.36
N ARG A 489 6.92 -18.89 3.87
CA ARG A 489 8.26 -19.35 3.45
C ARG A 489 8.24 -19.89 2.02
N ALA A 490 7.11 -20.44 1.59
CA ALA A 490 6.91 -20.88 0.21
C ALA A 490 6.88 -19.70 -0.79
N LEU A 491 6.64 -18.47 -0.31
CA LEU A 491 6.64 -17.25 -1.12
C LEU A 491 8.03 -16.59 -1.20
N LEU A 492 9.02 -17.07 -0.43
CA LEU A 492 10.40 -16.57 -0.55
C LEU A 492 11.05 -17.08 -1.83
N LEU A 493 12.05 -16.36 -2.34
CA LEU A 493 12.91 -16.87 -3.41
C LEU A 493 13.60 -18.16 -2.94
N GLN A 494 13.52 -19.23 -3.72
CA GLN A 494 14.11 -20.53 -3.35
C GLN A 494 14.89 -21.15 -4.52
N GLY A 495 15.83 -22.05 -4.19
CA GLY A 495 16.57 -22.84 -5.17
C GLY A 495 17.21 -22.00 -6.27
N GLN A 496 16.96 -22.39 -7.53
CA GLN A 496 17.54 -21.72 -8.70
C GLN A 496 17.11 -20.26 -8.84
N ASP A 497 15.88 -19.92 -8.45
CA ASP A 497 15.40 -18.55 -8.51
C ASP A 497 16.23 -17.63 -7.60
N TRP A 498 16.53 -18.09 -6.36
CA TRP A 498 17.42 -17.36 -5.47
C TRP A 498 18.84 -17.26 -6.04
N HIS A 499 19.42 -18.39 -6.48
CA HIS A 499 20.78 -18.38 -7.02
C HIS A 499 20.94 -17.44 -8.24
N ALA A 500 19.96 -17.38 -9.13
CA ALA A 500 19.98 -16.51 -10.31
C ALA A 500 19.87 -15.02 -9.96
N SER A 501 19.07 -14.68 -8.95
CA SER A 501 18.80 -13.29 -8.53
C SER A 501 19.76 -12.77 -7.46
N ARG A 502 20.47 -13.67 -6.77
CA ARG A 502 21.31 -13.38 -5.59
C ARG A 502 22.23 -12.17 -5.79
N VAL A 503 23.12 -12.21 -6.78
CA VAL A 503 24.10 -11.13 -6.98
C VAL A 503 23.41 -9.80 -7.31
N GLN A 504 22.31 -9.84 -8.05
CA GLN A 504 21.55 -8.64 -8.40
C GLN A 504 20.89 -8.02 -7.16
N VAL A 505 20.30 -8.84 -6.28
CA VAL A 505 19.66 -8.39 -5.03
C VAL A 505 20.66 -7.69 -4.11
N TYR A 506 21.84 -8.27 -3.90
CA TYR A 506 22.88 -7.66 -3.06
C TYR A 506 23.33 -6.30 -3.61
N ARG A 507 23.53 -6.20 -4.93
CA ARG A 507 23.92 -4.95 -5.59
C ARG A 507 22.82 -3.89 -5.55
N SER A 508 21.56 -4.27 -5.78
CA SER A 508 20.44 -3.32 -5.76
C SER A 508 20.18 -2.75 -4.37
N LEU A 509 20.43 -3.53 -3.32
CA LEU A 509 20.25 -3.13 -1.93
C LEU A 509 21.53 -2.53 -1.31
N VAL A 510 22.61 -2.39 -2.08
CA VAL A 510 23.88 -1.80 -1.66
C VAL A 510 24.52 -2.54 -0.46
N HIS A 511 24.42 -3.87 -0.44
CA HIS A 511 24.97 -4.73 0.62
C HIS A 511 26.12 -5.61 0.10
N SER A 512 27.13 -5.87 0.94
CA SER A 512 28.24 -6.78 0.58
C SER A 512 27.78 -8.24 0.53
N LEU A 513 28.32 -8.98 -0.46
CA LEU A 513 28.18 -10.44 -0.58
C LEU A 513 28.84 -11.17 0.61
N ASN A 514 29.80 -10.53 1.25
CA ASN A 514 30.51 -11.04 2.42
C ASN A 514 29.86 -10.49 3.70
N ALA A 515 29.34 -11.39 4.53
CA ALA A 515 28.66 -11.04 5.78
C ALA A 515 29.58 -10.29 6.75
N SER A 516 30.85 -10.69 6.84
CA SER A 516 31.79 -10.09 7.80
C SER A 516 32.15 -8.65 7.43
N GLU A 517 32.26 -8.35 6.13
CA GLU A 517 32.47 -6.98 5.65
C GLU A 517 31.28 -6.08 5.99
N ALA A 518 30.05 -6.55 5.73
CA ALA A 518 28.84 -5.78 6.04
C ALA A 518 28.70 -5.50 7.55
N VAL A 519 28.97 -6.51 8.38
CA VAL A 519 28.91 -6.38 9.84
C VAL A 519 30.03 -5.48 10.38
N SER A 520 31.24 -5.57 9.82
CA SER A 520 32.36 -4.69 10.18
C SER A 520 32.04 -3.23 9.85
N ALA A 521 31.49 -2.96 8.66
CA ALA A 521 31.09 -1.62 8.25
C ALA A 521 30.02 -1.03 9.19
N LEU A 522 28.98 -1.81 9.50
CA LEU A 522 27.92 -1.39 10.42
C LEU A 522 28.45 -1.13 11.85
N THR A 523 29.39 -1.95 12.31
CA THR A 523 30.01 -1.81 13.63
C THR A 523 30.90 -0.56 13.70
N GLN A 524 31.68 -0.29 12.66
CA GLN A 524 32.52 0.90 12.57
C GLN A 524 31.68 2.18 12.51
N GLN A 525 30.56 2.15 11.78
CA GLN A 525 29.62 3.27 11.73
C GLN A 525 29.05 3.60 13.12
N LEU A 526 28.69 2.57 13.89
CA LEU A 526 28.19 2.73 15.25
C LEU A 526 29.25 3.33 16.20
N ASP A 527 30.47 2.80 16.19
CA ASP A 527 31.57 3.32 17.03
C ASP A 527 31.88 4.79 16.68
N THR A 528 31.91 5.12 15.37
CA THR A 528 32.14 6.49 14.90
C THR A 528 31.05 7.44 15.39
N ALA A 529 29.78 7.05 15.27
CA ALA A 529 28.65 7.84 15.73
C ALA A 529 28.73 8.09 17.24
N TYR A 530 29.00 7.06 18.05
CA TYR A 530 29.17 7.22 19.49
C TYR A 530 30.27 8.21 19.85
N ARG A 531 31.45 8.10 19.22
CA ARG A 531 32.58 9.01 19.46
C ARG A 531 32.24 10.44 19.09
N GLN A 532 31.51 10.64 17.98
CA GLN A 532 31.08 11.95 17.53
C GLN A 532 30.12 12.60 18.52
N VAL A 533 29.06 11.89 18.93
CA VAL A 533 28.10 12.41 19.92
C VAL A 533 28.76 12.66 21.27
N ALA A 534 29.63 11.75 21.73
CA ALA A 534 30.35 11.94 22.99
C ALA A 534 31.25 13.19 22.98
N LYS A 535 31.88 13.49 21.84
CA LYS A 535 32.70 14.69 21.65
C LYS A 535 31.86 15.97 21.71
N ASN A 536 30.68 15.96 21.08
CA ASN A 536 29.79 17.12 21.00
C ASN A 536 28.92 17.30 22.25
N PHE A 537 28.83 16.29 23.12
CA PHE A 537 27.86 16.25 24.22
C PHE A 537 27.96 17.44 25.18
N ALA A 538 29.18 17.89 25.48
CA ALA A 538 29.40 19.00 26.41
C ALA A 538 28.86 20.35 25.88
N ASP A 539 28.85 20.52 24.56
CA ASP A 539 28.41 21.75 23.89
C ASP A 539 26.92 21.72 23.52
N ASN A 540 26.27 20.55 23.61
CA ASN A 540 24.86 20.36 23.24
C ASN A 540 23.91 20.73 24.39
N GLN A 541 23.43 21.98 24.38
CA GLN A 541 22.49 22.49 25.38
C GLN A 541 21.08 21.86 25.31
N ALA A 542 20.74 21.20 24.20
CA ALA A 542 19.43 20.59 24.01
C ALA A 542 19.30 19.23 24.73
N VAL A 543 20.39 18.71 25.31
CA VAL A 543 20.44 17.36 25.87
C VAL A 543 21.07 17.39 27.26
N SER A 544 20.48 16.64 28.19
CA SER A 544 21.04 16.48 29.54
C SER A 544 20.88 15.06 30.07
N LEU A 545 21.79 14.67 30.96
CA LEU A 545 21.73 13.40 31.69
C LEU A 545 21.43 13.67 33.16
N ASP A 546 20.34 13.08 33.64
CA ASP A 546 19.99 13.06 35.05
C ASP A 546 20.41 11.73 35.68
N PHE A 547 21.27 11.80 36.70
CA PHE A 547 21.80 10.65 37.45
C PHE A 547 21.11 10.43 38.81
N SER A 548 20.04 11.18 39.13
CA SER A 548 19.35 11.10 40.42
C SER A 548 18.61 9.77 40.67
N GLY A 549 18.30 9.03 39.59
CA GLY A 549 17.63 7.72 39.65
C GLY A 549 18.58 6.52 39.64
N LYS A 550 18.03 5.30 39.76
CA LYS A 550 18.81 4.04 39.63
C LYS A 550 19.50 3.87 38.27
N ARG A 551 19.11 4.65 37.27
CA ARG A 551 19.66 4.64 35.91
C ARG A 551 19.72 6.09 35.42
N PRO A 552 20.73 6.47 34.61
CA PRO A 552 20.75 7.77 33.98
C PRO A 552 19.52 7.93 33.09
N LYS A 553 18.89 9.10 33.15
CA LYS A 553 17.79 9.46 32.27
C LYS A 553 18.26 10.54 31.31
N LEU A 554 18.19 10.24 30.02
CA LEU A 554 18.43 11.21 28.97
C LEU A 554 17.19 12.10 28.81
N THR A 555 17.38 13.42 28.85
CA THR A 555 16.33 14.39 28.57
C THR A 555 16.72 15.20 27.35
N ILE A 556 15.80 15.29 26.39
CA ILE A 556 15.95 16.09 25.17
C ILE A 556 14.98 17.26 25.27
N ALA A 557 15.47 18.48 25.12
CA ALA A 557 14.67 19.69 25.12
C ALA A 557 13.66 19.67 23.97
N ASN A 558 12.45 20.19 24.21
CA ASN A 558 11.46 20.37 23.17
C ASN A 558 11.95 21.41 22.16
N LEU A 559 11.65 21.16 20.89
CA LEU A 559 11.88 22.16 19.84
C LEU A 559 10.86 23.28 20.00
N ASN A 560 11.35 24.53 20.01
CA ASN A 560 10.49 25.70 19.88
C ASN A 560 9.93 25.77 18.45
N GLY A 561 8.76 26.38 18.30
CA GLY A 561 8.24 26.71 16.98
C GLY A 561 9.22 27.62 16.24
N LEU A 562 9.35 27.44 14.93
CA LEU A 562 10.10 28.37 14.10
C LEU A 562 9.42 29.74 14.13
N ASP A 563 10.19 30.80 14.39
CA ASP A 563 9.67 32.16 14.26
C ASP A 563 9.16 32.38 12.82
N GLU A 564 7.97 32.93 12.72
CA GLU A 564 7.39 33.36 11.46
C GLU A 564 7.78 34.81 11.23
N SER A 565 8.67 35.04 10.26
CA SER A 565 9.07 36.38 9.85
C SER A 565 7.84 37.20 9.42
N PRO A 566 7.82 38.52 9.65
CA PRO A 566 6.77 39.39 9.11
C PRO A 566 6.67 39.28 7.58
N THR A 567 7.79 39.03 6.89
CA THR A 567 7.85 38.83 5.43
C THR A 567 7.13 37.55 5.00
N LEU A 568 7.32 36.43 5.71
CA LEU A 568 6.60 35.18 5.46
C LEU A 568 5.09 35.37 5.62
N LYS A 569 4.65 36.00 6.72
CA LYS A 569 3.23 36.24 6.97
C LYS A 569 2.61 37.08 5.87
N SER A 570 3.26 38.19 5.52
CA SER A 570 2.81 39.07 4.44
C SER A 570 2.75 38.36 3.08
N LEU A 571 3.79 37.60 2.71
CA LEU A 571 3.80 36.79 1.49
C LEU A 571 2.64 35.77 1.49
N ALA A 572 2.46 35.07 2.60
CA ALA A 572 1.45 34.04 2.76
C ALA A 572 0.02 34.62 2.72
N GLU A 573 -0.21 35.84 3.19
CA GLU A 573 -1.47 36.58 3.08
C GLU A 573 -1.73 37.04 1.64
N ARG A 574 -0.73 37.64 0.97
CA ARG A 574 -0.83 38.12 -0.43
C ARG A 574 -1.10 36.98 -1.39
N VAL A 575 -0.33 35.89 -1.30
CA VAL A 575 -0.57 34.69 -2.11
C VAL A 575 -1.99 34.17 -1.86
N SER A 576 -2.48 34.17 -0.62
CA SER A 576 -3.86 33.77 -0.31
C SER A 576 -4.89 34.66 -0.97
N GLY A 577 -4.69 35.97 -0.90
CA GLY A 577 -5.62 36.96 -1.45
C GLY A 577 -5.74 36.88 -2.97
N LEU A 578 -4.73 36.35 -3.65
CA LEU A 578 -4.71 36.16 -5.10
C LEU A 578 -5.37 34.85 -5.57
N LEU A 579 -5.58 33.86 -4.68
CA LEU A 579 -6.13 32.55 -5.07
C LEU A 579 -7.61 32.65 -5.49
N PRO A 580 -7.99 32.16 -6.68
CA PRO A 580 -9.38 32.20 -7.11
C PRO A 580 -10.28 31.32 -6.26
N VAL A 581 -11.54 31.73 -6.11
CA VAL A 581 -12.59 30.87 -5.54
C VAL A 581 -12.95 29.79 -6.56
N VAL A 582 -13.08 28.53 -6.13
CA VAL A 582 -13.40 27.42 -7.03
C VAL A 582 -14.30 26.37 -6.37
N ASP A 583 -15.25 25.83 -7.12
CA ASP A 583 -15.99 24.65 -6.69
C ASP A 583 -15.14 23.39 -6.85
N LEU A 584 -15.22 22.47 -5.88
CA LEU A 584 -14.46 21.21 -5.94
C LEU A 584 -14.76 20.38 -7.21
N THR A 585 -15.97 20.50 -7.77
CA THR A 585 -16.35 19.87 -9.04
C THR A 585 -15.58 20.42 -10.23
N GLU A 586 -15.38 21.73 -10.28
CA GLU A 586 -14.65 22.39 -11.35
C GLU A 586 -13.14 22.18 -11.19
N LEU A 587 -12.63 22.27 -9.96
CA LEU A 587 -11.24 21.99 -9.61
C LEU A 587 -10.81 20.63 -10.16
N LEU A 588 -11.64 19.59 -9.97
CA LEU A 588 -11.30 18.24 -10.41
C LEU A 588 -11.27 18.12 -11.95
N LEU A 589 -12.14 18.82 -12.66
CA LEU A 589 -12.12 18.88 -14.13
C LEU A 589 -10.90 19.65 -14.64
N GLU A 590 -10.52 20.73 -13.97
CA GLU A 590 -9.37 21.56 -14.31
C GLU A 590 -8.06 20.78 -14.12
N ILE A 591 -7.92 20.08 -13.00
CA ILE A 591 -6.77 19.19 -12.78
C ILE A 591 -6.72 18.06 -13.80
N ASN A 592 -7.88 17.54 -14.23
CA ASN A 592 -7.89 16.59 -15.34
C ASN A 592 -7.40 17.22 -16.65
N ALA A 593 -7.75 18.48 -16.95
CA ALA A 593 -7.26 19.15 -18.16
C ALA A 593 -5.72 19.30 -18.16
N HIS A 594 -5.11 19.53 -16.99
CA HIS A 594 -3.65 19.59 -16.86
C HIS A 594 -2.94 18.23 -16.91
N THR A 595 -3.55 17.18 -16.35
CA THR A 595 -2.85 15.91 -16.08
C THR A 595 -3.34 14.72 -16.89
N GLY A 596 -4.55 14.79 -17.45
CA GLY A 596 -5.22 13.67 -18.09
C GLY A 596 -5.55 12.50 -17.15
N PHE A 597 -5.58 12.69 -15.83
CA PHE A 597 -5.70 11.58 -14.87
C PHE A 597 -6.97 10.72 -15.08
N ALA A 598 -8.05 11.28 -15.64
CA ALA A 598 -9.29 10.53 -15.91
C ALA A 598 -9.08 9.44 -16.98
N GLU A 599 -8.07 9.56 -17.85
CA GLU A 599 -7.73 8.53 -18.86
C GLU A 599 -7.20 7.24 -18.22
N GLU A 600 -6.71 7.33 -16.99
CA GLU A 600 -6.19 6.18 -16.23
C GLU A 600 -7.30 5.25 -15.75
N PHE A 601 -8.54 5.75 -15.67
CA PHE A 601 -9.74 4.96 -15.41
C PHE A 601 -10.11 4.20 -16.67
N THR A 602 -9.54 3.00 -16.80
CA THR A 602 -9.86 2.09 -17.90
C THR A 602 -11.15 1.33 -17.61
N HIS A 603 -11.83 0.89 -18.68
CA HIS A 603 -12.97 -0.01 -18.52
C HIS A 603 -12.50 -1.39 -18.03
N ALA A 604 -13.26 -1.97 -17.12
CA ALA A 604 -13.00 -3.24 -16.45
C ALA A 604 -12.70 -4.41 -17.41
N SER A 605 -13.36 -4.45 -18.56
CA SER A 605 -13.19 -5.50 -19.59
C SER A 605 -12.12 -5.21 -20.62
N GLU A 606 -11.46 -4.04 -20.55
CA GLU A 606 -10.50 -3.49 -21.52
C GLU A 606 -10.95 -3.39 -22.99
N GLU A 607 -12.16 -3.83 -23.31
CA GLU A 607 -12.83 -3.49 -24.57
C GLU A 607 -13.13 -2.00 -24.53
N GLY A 608 -12.61 -1.28 -25.53
CA GLY A 608 -12.63 0.18 -25.64
C GLY A 608 -14.03 0.79 -25.75
N ALA A 609 -14.80 0.71 -24.65
CA ALA A 609 -16.06 1.42 -24.48
C ALA A 609 -15.75 2.92 -24.31
N ARG A 610 -15.51 3.61 -25.43
CA ARG A 610 -15.45 5.07 -25.45
C ARG A 610 -16.87 5.60 -25.24
N MET A 611 -17.01 6.51 -24.29
CA MET A 611 -18.26 7.23 -24.06
C MET A 611 -17.96 8.72 -24.05
N GLU A 612 -18.84 9.49 -24.69
CA GLU A 612 -18.83 10.96 -24.61
C GLU A 612 -18.97 11.41 -23.15
N ASP A 613 -18.21 12.45 -22.78
CA ASP A 613 -18.19 13.05 -21.43
C ASP A 613 -17.95 12.06 -20.28
N LEU A 614 -17.18 10.99 -20.53
CA LEU A 614 -16.78 10.03 -19.49
C LEU A 614 -16.06 10.72 -18.32
N THR A 615 -15.21 11.72 -18.60
CA THR A 615 -14.49 12.49 -17.59
C THR A 615 -15.44 13.11 -16.55
N VAL A 616 -16.56 13.67 -16.98
CA VAL A 616 -17.58 14.24 -16.09
C VAL A 616 -18.20 13.16 -15.20
N SER A 617 -18.54 12.01 -15.79
CA SER A 617 -19.05 10.87 -15.02
C SER A 617 -18.04 10.35 -13.99
N ILE A 618 -16.74 10.29 -14.34
CA ILE A 618 -15.67 9.85 -13.44
C ILE A 618 -15.53 10.85 -12.29
N CYS A 619 -15.45 12.14 -12.57
CA CYS A 619 -15.31 13.19 -11.56
C CYS A 619 -16.49 13.17 -10.57
N ALA A 620 -17.72 13.03 -11.07
CA ALA A 620 -18.90 12.91 -10.23
C ALA A 620 -18.86 11.67 -9.32
N VAL A 621 -18.42 10.52 -9.84
CA VAL A 621 -18.27 9.29 -9.03
C VAL A 621 -17.16 9.43 -7.99
N LEU A 622 -16.04 10.05 -8.33
CA LEU A 622 -14.94 10.31 -7.39
C LEU A 622 -15.39 11.21 -6.24
N LEU A 623 -16.10 12.29 -6.53
CA LEU A 623 -16.61 13.20 -5.51
C LEU A 623 -17.72 12.56 -4.66
N ALA A 624 -18.59 11.73 -5.25
CA ALA A 624 -19.59 10.97 -4.51
C ALA A 624 -18.97 10.06 -3.43
N GLU A 625 -17.85 9.42 -3.74
CA GLU A 625 -17.15 8.53 -2.82
C GLU A 625 -16.25 9.33 -1.85
N ALA A 626 -15.43 10.27 -2.34
CA ALA A 626 -14.51 11.09 -1.54
C ALA A 626 -15.24 11.98 -0.52
N CYS A 627 -16.30 12.67 -0.93
CA CYS A 627 -17.09 13.53 -0.05
C CYS A 627 -18.03 12.75 0.88
N ASN A 628 -18.16 11.43 0.68
CA ASN A 628 -19.05 10.55 1.45
C ASN A 628 -20.54 10.95 1.40
N ILE A 629 -20.99 11.57 0.30
CA ILE A 629 -22.37 12.06 0.12
C ILE A 629 -23.23 11.17 -0.78
N GLY A 630 -22.61 10.18 -1.46
CA GLY A 630 -23.32 9.32 -2.42
C GLY A 630 -23.54 9.99 -3.77
N MET A 631 -24.20 9.28 -4.70
CA MET A 631 -24.38 9.76 -6.08
C MET A 631 -25.56 10.70 -6.24
N GLU A 632 -26.57 10.60 -5.37
CA GLU A 632 -27.82 11.38 -5.42
C GLU A 632 -27.63 12.89 -5.68
N PRO A 633 -26.70 13.61 -5.01
CA PRO A 633 -26.48 15.05 -5.26
C PRO A 633 -26.05 15.39 -6.69
N PHE A 634 -25.35 14.47 -7.37
CA PHE A 634 -24.79 14.66 -8.70
C PHE A 634 -25.75 14.24 -9.83
N ILE A 635 -26.89 13.60 -9.51
CA ILE A 635 -27.81 13.13 -10.54
C ILE A 635 -28.49 14.32 -11.22
N ARG A 636 -28.36 14.38 -12.55
CA ARG A 636 -29.07 15.34 -13.41
C ARG A 636 -29.70 14.58 -14.58
N PRO A 637 -31.04 14.38 -14.59
CA PRO A 637 -31.71 13.62 -15.65
C PRO A 637 -31.49 14.19 -17.06
N ASN A 638 -31.32 15.51 -17.16
CA ASN A 638 -31.17 16.22 -18.43
C ASN A 638 -29.72 16.23 -18.96
N VAL A 639 -28.76 15.71 -18.20
CA VAL A 639 -27.34 15.65 -18.61
C VAL A 639 -26.95 14.17 -18.75
N PRO A 640 -26.75 13.64 -19.98
CA PRO A 640 -26.48 12.22 -20.21
C PRO A 640 -25.34 11.64 -19.33
N ALA A 641 -24.27 12.41 -19.13
CA ALA A 641 -23.10 12.06 -18.32
C ALA A 641 -23.41 11.91 -16.81
N LEU A 642 -24.49 12.52 -16.32
CA LEU A 642 -24.86 12.60 -14.90
C LEU A 642 -26.18 11.89 -14.58
N THR A 643 -26.68 11.04 -15.48
CA THR A 643 -27.86 10.21 -15.19
C THR A 643 -27.53 9.13 -14.16
N ARG A 644 -28.53 8.69 -13.37
CA ARG A 644 -28.38 7.63 -12.35
C ARG A 644 -27.75 6.35 -12.91
N HIS A 645 -28.24 5.91 -14.07
CA HIS A 645 -27.74 4.72 -14.74
C HIS A 645 -26.27 4.89 -15.14
N ARG A 646 -25.93 6.06 -15.70
CA ARG A 646 -24.57 6.40 -16.14
C ARG A 646 -23.57 6.41 -14.99
N LEU A 647 -23.88 7.08 -13.87
CA LEU A 647 -22.98 7.13 -12.72
C LEU A 647 -22.80 5.76 -12.07
N SER A 648 -23.89 5.00 -11.90
CA SER A 648 -23.84 3.62 -11.39
C SER A 648 -22.97 2.71 -12.27
N TRP A 649 -23.13 2.81 -13.58
CA TRP A 649 -22.34 2.05 -14.54
C TRP A 649 -20.86 2.45 -14.54
N THR A 650 -20.58 3.75 -14.45
CA THR A 650 -19.20 4.29 -14.38
C THR A 650 -18.51 3.78 -13.12
N ARG A 651 -19.15 3.88 -11.95
CA ARG A 651 -18.62 3.34 -10.70
C ARG A 651 -18.27 1.86 -10.80
N GLN A 652 -19.16 1.04 -11.37
CA GLN A 652 -18.93 -0.41 -11.48
C GLN A 652 -17.79 -0.78 -12.44
N ASN A 653 -17.65 -0.05 -13.55
CA ASN A 653 -16.75 -0.44 -14.64
C ASN A 653 -15.44 0.34 -14.68
N TYR A 654 -15.30 1.44 -13.93
CA TYR A 654 -14.12 2.32 -14.00
C TYR A 654 -13.45 2.54 -12.65
N LEU A 655 -14.20 2.67 -11.55
CA LEU A 655 -13.64 2.91 -10.22
C LEU A 655 -13.15 1.59 -9.60
N ARG A 656 -11.85 1.47 -9.37
CA ARG A 656 -11.18 0.34 -8.71
C ARG A 656 -9.90 0.83 -8.05
N ALA A 657 -9.41 0.12 -7.04
CA ALA A 657 -8.09 0.35 -6.46
C ALA A 657 -6.97 0.51 -7.51
N GLU A 658 -6.92 -0.35 -8.55
CA GLU A 658 -5.89 -0.26 -9.59
C GLU A 658 -5.97 1.05 -10.40
N THR A 659 -7.17 1.48 -10.81
CA THR A 659 -7.33 2.70 -11.60
C THR A 659 -7.10 3.95 -10.75
N LEU A 660 -7.51 3.92 -9.47
CA LEU A 660 -7.22 4.96 -8.49
C LEU A 660 -5.71 5.12 -8.26
N VAL A 661 -4.97 4.03 -8.09
CA VAL A 661 -3.51 4.07 -7.89
C VAL A 661 -2.80 4.70 -9.09
N LYS A 662 -3.17 4.32 -10.32
CA LYS A 662 -2.57 4.88 -11.53
C LYS A 662 -2.96 6.35 -11.78
N ALA A 663 -4.21 6.70 -11.56
CA ALA A 663 -4.67 8.10 -11.59
C ALA A 663 -3.91 8.94 -10.56
N ASN A 664 -3.69 8.40 -9.36
CA ASN A 664 -2.95 9.09 -8.31
C ASN A 664 -1.48 9.29 -8.67
N ALA A 665 -0.86 8.28 -9.30
CA ALA A 665 0.51 8.41 -9.81
C ALA A 665 0.65 9.56 -10.80
N ARG A 666 -0.32 9.76 -11.72
CA ARG A 666 -0.31 10.93 -12.62
C ARG A 666 -0.30 12.27 -11.89
N LEU A 667 -1.12 12.41 -10.84
CA LEU A 667 -1.17 13.65 -10.06
C LEU A 667 0.14 13.89 -9.30
N VAL A 668 0.69 12.84 -8.69
CA VAL A 668 1.96 12.88 -7.93
C VAL A 668 3.13 13.22 -8.86
N ASP A 669 3.20 12.58 -10.03
CA ASP A 669 4.25 12.81 -11.01
C ASP A 669 4.20 14.24 -11.53
N TYR A 670 3.00 14.74 -11.85
CA TYR A 670 2.83 16.13 -12.29
C TYR A 670 3.22 17.12 -11.20
N GLN A 671 2.81 16.89 -9.95
CA GLN A 671 3.21 17.72 -8.80
C GLN A 671 4.74 17.86 -8.71
N SER A 672 5.48 16.76 -8.91
CA SER A 672 6.95 16.77 -8.82
C SER A 672 7.64 17.63 -9.90
N THR A 673 6.93 17.97 -10.98
CA THR A 673 7.45 18.85 -12.05
C THR A 673 7.34 20.33 -11.71
N LEU A 674 6.54 20.71 -10.72
CA LEU A 674 6.30 22.12 -10.36
C LEU A 674 7.48 22.69 -9.55
N LEU A 675 7.91 23.90 -9.90
CA LEU A 675 9.03 24.59 -9.25
C LEU A 675 8.80 24.78 -7.75
N LEU A 676 7.62 25.25 -7.35
CA LEU A 676 7.26 25.41 -5.94
C LEU A 676 7.29 24.07 -5.18
N ALA A 677 6.90 22.96 -5.81
CA ALA A 677 6.97 21.64 -5.18
C ALA A 677 8.42 21.21 -4.92
N GLN A 678 9.33 21.49 -5.87
CA GLN A 678 10.76 21.21 -5.74
C GLN A 678 11.44 22.05 -4.65
N LYS A 679 10.89 23.22 -4.29
CA LYS A 679 11.35 24.03 -3.15
C LYS A 679 11.00 23.40 -1.80
N TRP A 680 9.97 22.56 -1.70
CA TRP A 680 9.60 21.88 -0.45
C TRP A 680 10.40 20.61 -0.16
N GLY A 681 10.89 19.94 -1.22
CA GLY A 681 11.64 18.70 -1.13
C GLY A 681 11.84 18.00 -2.47
N GLY A 682 12.75 17.02 -2.49
CA GLY A 682 13.14 16.28 -3.69
C GLY A 682 12.29 15.03 -3.98
N GLY A 683 11.33 14.69 -3.11
CA GLY A 683 10.59 13.43 -3.19
C GLY A 683 11.31 12.24 -2.55
N GLU A 684 12.43 12.48 -1.87
CA GLU A 684 13.25 11.45 -1.21
C GLU A 684 12.80 11.19 0.25
N VAL A 685 12.03 12.11 0.82
CA VAL A 685 11.53 12.02 2.19
C VAL A 685 10.03 11.77 2.18
N ALA A 686 9.57 10.85 3.02
CA ALA A 686 8.17 10.54 3.20
C ALA A 686 7.77 10.44 4.68
N SER A 687 6.48 10.54 4.95
CA SER A 687 5.88 10.17 6.23
C SER A 687 4.70 9.24 6.04
N ALA A 688 4.44 8.39 7.04
CA ALA A 688 3.26 7.54 7.07
C ALA A 688 2.48 7.66 8.39
N ASP A 689 1.21 8.02 8.28
CA ASP A 689 0.31 8.21 9.41
C ASP A 689 -1.13 7.70 9.13
N GLY A 690 -1.84 7.34 10.19
CA GLY A 690 -3.16 6.74 10.17
C GLY A 690 -4.29 7.72 10.44
N MET A 691 -5.09 8.03 9.42
CA MET A 691 -6.35 8.75 9.57
C MET A 691 -7.47 7.80 10.03
N ARG A 692 -8.13 8.12 11.15
CA ARG A 692 -9.05 7.19 11.83
C ARG A 692 -10.51 7.55 11.56
N PHE A 693 -11.30 6.57 11.12
CA PHE A 693 -12.72 6.74 10.78
C PHE A 693 -13.62 5.81 11.61
N ILE A 694 -14.77 6.33 12.05
CA ILE A 694 -15.79 5.51 12.70
C ILE A 694 -16.53 4.70 11.64
N ALA A 695 -16.72 3.41 11.90
CA ALA A 695 -17.46 2.49 11.04
C ALA A 695 -18.66 1.94 11.82
N PRO A 696 -19.86 2.54 11.70
CA PRO A 696 -21.05 2.11 12.45
C PRO A 696 -21.62 0.78 11.92
N VAL A 697 -21.29 0.41 10.68
CA VAL A 697 -21.70 -0.86 10.09
C VAL A 697 -20.90 -2.02 10.66
N ARG A 698 -21.55 -3.19 10.79
CA ARG A 698 -20.84 -4.43 11.13
C ARG A 698 -19.96 -4.83 9.95
N THR A 699 -18.66 -4.90 10.19
CA THR A 699 -17.64 -5.37 9.25
C THR A 699 -16.53 -6.07 10.03
N VAL A 700 -15.87 -7.05 9.40
CA VAL A 700 -14.71 -7.74 9.96
C VAL A 700 -13.48 -6.82 9.99
N HIS A 701 -13.44 -5.81 9.12
CA HIS A 701 -12.30 -4.89 8.94
C HIS A 701 -12.34 -3.66 9.88
N ALA A 702 -13.31 -3.55 10.78
CA ALA A 702 -13.36 -2.48 11.78
C ALA A 702 -13.10 -3.02 13.18
N GLY A 703 -12.23 -2.38 13.95
CA GLY A 703 -11.85 -2.81 15.30
C GLY A 703 -12.38 -1.88 16.40
N PRO A 704 -12.67 -2.37 17.61
CA PRO A 704 -12.95 -1.50 18.75
C PRO A 704 -11.65 -0.91 19.30
N ASN A 705 -11.63 0.40 19.54
CA ASN A 705 -10.53 1.07 20.23
C ASN A 705 -11.09 2.24 21.05
N ARG A 706 -11.08 2.13 22.38
CA ARG A 706 -11.67 3.14 23.26
C ARG A 706 -11.01 4.52 23.13
N LYS A 707 -9.71 4.56 22.84
CA LYS A 707 -8.97 5.82 22.69
C LYS A 707 -9.46 6.62 21.47
N TYR A 708 -9.75 5.93 20.36
CA TYR A 708 -10.02 6.57 19.08
C TYR A 708 -11.51 6.55 18.67
N PHE A 709 -12.27 5.56 19.11
CA PHE A 709 -13.65 5.33 18.67
C PHE A 709 -14.66 5.27 19.83
N GLY A 710 -14.23 5.52 21.08
CA GLY A 710 -15.09 5.44 22.26
C GLY A 710 -15.72 4.06 22.44
N SER A 711 -17.06 3.99 22.48
CA SER A 711 -17.81 2.72 22.53
C SER A 711 -18.00 2.07 21.15
N GLY A 712 -17.68 2.78 20.08
CA GLY A 712 -17.82 2.34 18.70
C GLY A 712 -16.67 1.49 18.18
N ARG A 713 -16.67 1.27 16.86
CA ARG A 713 -15.62 0.60 16.11
C ARG A 713 -15.21 1.49 14.94
N GLY A 714 -14.00 1.29 14.45
CA GLY A 714 -13.49 2.07 13.33
C GLY A 714 -12.39 1.36 12.57
N LEU A 715 -11.99 2.01 11.49
CA LEU A 715 -10.90 1.63 10.61
C LEU A 715 -9.89 2.78 10.55
N THR A 716 -8.66 2.44 10.17
CA THR A 716 -7.58 3.40 9.96
C THR A 716 -7.24 3.40 8.47
N TRP A 717 -7.30 4.56 7.83
CA TRP A 717 -6.70 4.78 6.53
C TRP A 717 -5.24 5.20 6.74
N TYR A 718 -4.32 4.27 6.53
CA TYR A 718 -2.89 4.51 6.68
C TYR A 718 -2.34 5.11 5.40
N ASN A 719 -1.96 6.38 5.42
CA ASN A 719 -1.57 7.15 4.24
C ASN A 719 -0.09 7.54 4.24
N PHE A 720 0.48 7.63 3.04
CA PHE A 720 1.89 7.95 2.81
C PHE A 720 1.99 9.25 2.04
N ILE A 721 2.80 10.17 2.55
CA ILE A 721 2.88 11.56 2.09
C ILE A 721 4.34 11.93 1.87
N SER A 722 4.66 12.51 0.72
CA SER A 722 6.00 13.00 0.38
C SER A 722 6.29 14.35 1.03
N ASP A 723 7.56 14.75 1.01
CA ASP A 723 8.00 16.11 1.33
C ASP A 723 7.49 17.18 0.35
N GLN A 724 6.87 16.78 -0.77
CA GLN A 724 6.18 17.64 -1.74
C GLN A 724 4.66 17.75 -1.52
N TYR A 725 4.16 17.36 -0.32
CA TYR A 725 2.75 17.33 0.09
C TYR A 725 1.84 16.35 -0.68
N SER A 726 2.38 15.57 -1.62
CA SER A 726 1.64 14.61 -2.41
C SER A 726 1.50 13.27 -1.67
N GLY A 727 0.26 12.74 -1.62
CA GLY A 727 0.00 11.43 -1.04
C GLY A 727 0.21 10.32 -2.07
N PHE A 728 1.25 9.51 -1.96
CA PHE A 728 1.62 8.55 -3.02
C PHE A 728 1.07 7.13 -2.81
N HIS A 729 0.66 6.80 -1.58
CA HIS A 729 0.09 5.48 -1.27
C HIS A 729 -0.89 5.54 -0.09
N GLY A 730 -1.81 4.58 0.02
CA GLY A 730 -2.71 4.47 1.16
C GLY A 730 -3.39 3.10 1.27
N ILE A 731 -3.55 2.61 2.50
CA ILE A 731 -4.05 1.26 2.79
C ILE A 731 -5.13 1.33 3.87
N VAL A 732 -6.18 0.51 3.75
CA VAL A 732 -7.20 0.37 4.79
C VAL A 732 -6.80 -0.70 5.78
N VAL A 733 -6.60 -0.30 7.04
CA VAL A 733 -6.15 -1.15 8.12
C VAL A 733 -7.23 -1.23 9.21
N PRO A 734 -7.53 -2.43 9.76
CA PRO A 734 -8.36 -2.53 10.95
C PRO A 734 -7.80 -1.73 12.12
N GLY A 735 -8.62 -0.90 12.76
CA GLY A 735 -8.19 0.07 13.80
C GLY A 735 -7.59 -0.50 15.10
N THR A 736 -7.31 -1.81 15.13
CA THR A 736 -6.66 -2.54 16.23
C THR A 736 -5.26 -3.05 15.91
N LEU A 737 -4.86 -3.10 14.63
CA LEU A 737 -3.52 -3.57 14.24
C LEU A 737 -2.49 -2.46 14.44
N ARG A 738 -1.23 -2.84 14.65
CA ARG A 738 -0.12 -1.87 14.78
C ARG A 738 0.28 -1.35 13.40
N ASP A 739 0.42 -0.03 13.29
CA ASP A 739 0.82 0.65 12.05
C ASP A 739 2.18 0.16 11.52
N SER A 740 3.11 -0.22 12.42
CA SER A 740 4.41 -0.85 12.12
C SER A 740 4.37 -2.00 11.10
N ILE A 741 3.25 -2.72 11.00
CA ILE A 741 3.08 -3.86 10.09
C ILE A 741 2.98 -3.41 8.62
N PHE A 742 2.51 -2.20 8.36
CA PHE A 742 2.13 -1.72 7.03
C PHE A 742 3.10 -0.67 6.47
N VAL A 743 4.03 -0.14 7.29
CA VAL A 743 4.94 0.95 6.90
C VAL A 743 5.77 0.61 5.65
N LEU A 744 6.26 -0.63 5.52
CA LEU A 744 7.06 -1.02 4.37
C LEU A 744 6.23 -1.25 3.10
N GLU A 745 4.91 -1.52 3.21
CA GLU A 745 4.08 -1.77 2.02
C GLU A 745 4.00 -0.53 1.14
N GLY A 746 3.83 0.66 1.73
CA GLY A 746 3.74 1.89 0.94
C GLY A 746 5.01 2.25 0.18
N LEU A 747 6.19 1.87 0.68
CA LEU A 747 7.46 2.11 -0.01
C LEU A 747 7.71 1.11 -1.15
N LEU A 748 7.31 -0.16 -0.94
CA LEU A 748 7.56 -1.24 -1.89
C LEU A 748 6.49 -1.36 -2.98
N GLU A 749 5.25 -0.95 -2.71
CA GLU A 749 4.09 -1.16 -3.60
C GLU A 749 3.62 0.11 -4.35
N GLN A 750 4.27 1.25 -4.15
CA GLN A 750 3.93 2.51 -4.83
C GLN A 750 4.25 2.48 -6.34
N GLN A 751 3.49 3.23 -7.14
CA GLN A 751 3.58 3.26 -8.62
C GLN A 751 3.86 4.66 -9.18
N THR A 752 4.36 5.55 -8.34
CA THR A 752 4.69 6.94 -8.67
C THR A 752 6.16 7.08 -9.08
N GLY A 753 6.52 8.19 -9.70
CA GLY A 753 7.88 8.57 -10.04
C GLY A 753 8.73 9.01 -8.84
N LEU A 754 8.14 9.11 -7.64
CA LEU A 754 8.88 9.39 -6.41
C LEU A 754 9.77 8.21 -6.01
N ASN A 755 10.91 8.53 -5.41
CA ASN A 755 11.85 7.54 -4.88
C ASN A 755 12.21 7.85 -3.42
N PRO A 756 11.26 7.70 -2.48
CA PRO A 756 11.51 7.96 -1.07
C PRO A 756 12.56 6.98 -0.51
N THR A 757 13.63 7.53 0.07
CA THR A 757 14.71 6.79 0.73
C THR A 757 14.62 6.87 2.25
N GLU A 758 13.97 7.92 2.78
CA GLU A 758 13.73 8.13 4.20
C GLU A 758 12.22 8.17 4.52
N ILE A 759 11.80 7.49 5.59
CA ILE A 759 10.41 7.55 6.07
C ILE A 759 10.32 7.90 7.56
N MET A 760 9.38 8.81 7.87
CA MET A 760 9.02 9.20 9.22
C MET A 760 7.66 8.61 9.63
N THR A 761 7.56 8.16 10.87
CA THR A 761 6.30 7.67 11.44
C THR A 761 6.15 8.13 12.89
N ASP A 762 4.95 8.00 13.43
CA ASP A 762 4.72 8.10 14.86
C ASP A 762 5.33 6.92 15.65
N THR A 763 5.46 7.10 16.97
CA THR A 763 6.11 6.14 17.88
C THR A 763 5.54 4.72 17.77
N ALA A 764 4.23 4.60 17.49
CA ALA A 764 3.52 3.33 17.37
C ALA A 764 4.04 2.43 16.23
N GLY A 765 4.81 2.99 15.28
CA GLY A 765 5.46 2.28 14.19
C GLY A 765 6.81 1.64 14.55
N SER A 766 7.41 1.96 15.70
CA SER A 766 8.80 1.62 16.00
C SER A 766 8.98 0.25 16.67
N SER A 767 9.88 -0.57 16.13
CA SER A 767 10.44 -1.76 16.79
C SER A 767 11.80 -2.10 16.20
N ASP A 768 12.65 -2.79 16.96
CA ASP A 768 14.00 -3.15 16.50
C ASP A 768 13.93 -3.98 15.19
N LEU A 769 12.96 -4.88 15.05
CA LEU A 769 12.75 -5.63 13.80
C LEU A 769 12.54 -4.70 12.59
N ILE A 770 11.72 -3.66 12.75
CA ILE A 770 11.42 -2.73 11.67
C ILE A 770 12.68 -1.94 11.28
N PHE A 771 13.45 -1.42 12.24
CA PHE A 771 14.75 -0.81 11.95
C PHE A 771 15.68 -1.74 11.16
N GLY A 772 15.71 -3.03 11.51
CA GLY A 772 16.51 -4.02 10.81
C GLY A 772 16.05 -4.27 9.37
N LEU A 773 14.74 -4.36 9.13
CA LEU A 773 14.17 -4.56 7.78
C LEU A 773 14.38 -3.33 6.89
N PHE A 774 14.23 -2.12 7.43
CA PHE A 774 14.48 -0.88 6.71
C PHE A 774 15.93 -0.79 6.24
N TRP A 775 16.88 -1.04 7.15
CA TRP A 775 18.30 -1.09 6.80
C TRP A 775 18.62 -2.16 5.74
N LEU A 776 18.05 -3.36 5.86
CA LEU A 776 18.22 -4.42 4.87
C LEU A 776 17.72 -4.03 3.47
N LEU A 777 16.65 -3.23 3.42
CA LEU A 777 16.06 -2.76 2.17
C LEU A 777 16.71 -1.47 1.64
N GLY A 778 17.68 -0.90 2.37
CA GLY A 778 18.37 0.33 1.98
C GLY A 778 17.59 1.61 2.29
N TYR A 779 16.60 1.55 3.19
CA TYR A 779 15.80 2.70 3.59
C TYR A 779 16.20 3.21 4.97
N GLN A 780 16.11 4.53 5.16
CA GLN A 780 16.25 5.18 6.46
C GLN A 780 14.89 5.25 7.17
N PHE A 781 14.83 4.71 8.40
CA PHE A 781 13.63 4.76 9.24
C PHE A 781 13.81 5.76 10.38
N SER A 782 12.96 6.79 10.41
CA SER A 782 13.13 7.96 11.29
C SER A 782 11.86 8.24 12.12
N PRO A 783 11.48 7.36 13.07
CA PRO A 783 10.24 7.49 13.82
C PRO A 783 10.35 8.53 14.94
N ARG A 784 9.33 9.39 15.12
CA ARG A 784 9.25 10.26 16.29
C ARG A 784 8.97 9.43 17.54
N LEU A 785 9.96 9.25 18.40
CA LEU A 785 9.84 8.49 19.65
C LEU A 785 9.36 9.40 20.78
N ALA A 786 8.17 9.13 21.32
CA ALA A 786 7.57 9.93 22.40
C ALA A 786 8.41 9.96 23.69
N ASP A 787 9.23 8.93 23.92
CA ASP A 787 10.19 8.87 25.03
C ASP A 787 11.54 8.33 24.51
N ALA A 788 12.21 9.12 23.68
CA ALA A 788 13.57 8.83 23.22
C ALA A 788 14.55 8.69 24.41
N GLY A 789 14.29 9.41 25.51
CA GLY A 789 15.09 9.42 26.72
C GLY A 789 15.13 8.08 27.48
N ALA A 790 14.05 7.31 27.42
CA ALA A 790 13.97 5.97 28.01
C ALA A 790 14.40 4.84 27.05
N SER A 791 14.89 5.17 25.85
CA SER A 791 15.30 4.17 24.87
C SER A 791 16.60 3.48 25.26
N VAL A 792 16.73 2.21 24.86
CA VAL A 792 17.92 1.39 25.13
C VAL A 792 18.96 1.61 24.03
N PHE A 793 20.18 1.99 24.43
CA PHE A 793 21.34 2.15 23.56
C PHE A 793 22.18 0.86 23.56
N TRP A 794 22.60 0.43 22.38
CA TRP A 794 23.35 -0.82 22.20
C TRP A 794 24.76 -0.56 21.70
N ARG A 795 25.76 -1.18 22.34
CA ARG A 795 27.15 -1.28 21.85
C ARG A 795 27.38 -2.63 21.15
N THR A 796 28.38 -2.71 20.29
CA THR A 796 28.80 -3.98 19.65
C THR A 796 29.99 -4.60 20.37
N ASP A 797 30.97 -3.78 20.73
CA ASP A 797 32.08 -4.15 21.61
C ASP A 797 31.73 -3.80 23.05
N LYS A 798 31.86 -4.77 23.97
CA LYS A 798 31.56 -4.58 25.39
C LYS A 798 32.56 -3.64 26.07
N ASP A 799 33.82 -3.68 25.63
CA ASP A 799 34.94 -3.01 26.28
C ASP A 799 35.19 -1.60 25.71
N ALA A 800 34.42 -1.18 24.71
CA ALA A 800 34.49 0.17 24.15
C ALA A 800 34.14 1.25 25.19
N ASP A 801 34.94 2.33 25.18
CA ASP A 801 34.75 3.51 26.04
C ASP A 801 34.19 4.69 25.22
N TYR A 802 32.98 5.11 25.56
CA TYR A 802 32.28 6.25 24.97
C TYR A 802 32.12 7.42 25.95
N GLY A 803 32.92 7.46 27.02
CA GLY A 803 32.91 8.53 28.01
C GLY A 803 31.54 8.73 28.67
N VAL A 804 30.97 9.93 28.53
CA VAL A 804 29.69 10.33 29.17
C VAL A 804 28.50 9.45 28.77
N LEU A 805 28.58 8.76 27.63
CA LEU A 805 27.52 7.90 27.11
C LEU A 805 27.61 6.44 27.60
N ASN A 806 28.65 6.07 28.35
CA ASN A 806 28.85 4.68 28.80
C ASN A 806 27.68 4.14 29.60
N ASP A 807 27.12 4.96 30.50
CA ASP A 807 26.01 4.56 31.35
C ASP A 807 24.68 4.44 30.60
N LEU A 808 24.55 5.05 29.41
CA LEU A 808 23.42 4.84 28.51
C LEU A 808 23.59 3.55 27.70
N ALA A 809 24.79 3.30 27.17
CA ALA A 809 25.08 2.20 26.26
C ALA A 809 25.38 0.88 26.98
N ARG A 810 24.59 0.43 27.95
CA ARG A 810 24.92 -0.75 28.79
C ARG A 810 24.70 -2.11 28.10
N ASN A 811 23.95 -2.14 27.02
CA ASN A 811 23.50 -3.36 26.38
C ASN A 811 24.36 -3.68 25.15
N THR A 812 24.61 -4.97 24.87
CA THR A 812 25.43 -5.41 23.74
C THR A 812 24.58 -6.09 22.66
N ALA A 813 24.68 -5.65 21.41
CA ALA A 813 24.09 -6.31 20.25
C ALA A 813 24.96 -7.48 19.78
N ASN A 814 24.35 -8.58 19.33
CA ASN A 814 25.08 -9.79 18.93
C ASN A 814 25.29 -9.85 17.41
N THR A 815 26.44 -9.37 16.96
CA THR A 815 26.83 -9.33 15.55
C THR A 815 26.98 -10.71 14.90
N ARG A 816 27.39 -11.74 15.66
CA ARG A 816 27.53 -13.12 15.15
C ARG A 816 26.23 -13.68 14.60
N LYS A 817 25.08 -13.31 15.19
CA LYS A 817 23.76 -13.74 14.68
C LYS A 817 23.46 -13.15 13.31
N ILE A 818 23.93 -11.93 13.04
CA ILE A 818 23.78 -11.27 11.73
C ILE A 818 24.62 -12.04 10.70
N GLU A 819 25.88 -12.34 11.03
CA GLU A 819 26.78 -13.08 10.13
C GLU A 819 26.24 -14.48 9.78
N GLN A 820 25.74 -15.22 10.78
CA GLN A 820 25.22 -16.58 10.60
C GLN A 820 24.00 -16.67 9.70
N HIS A 821 23.16 -15.62 9.66
CA HIS A 821 21.91 -15.60 8.91
C HIS A 821 21.91 -14.60 7.75
N TRP A 822 23.08 -14.11 7.32
CA TRP A 822 23.19 -13.05 6.32
C TRP A 822 22.49 -13.39 4.99
N ASP A 823 22.73 -14.59 4.45
CA ASP A 823 22.12 -14.98 3.18
C ASP A 823 20.59 -15.12 3.29
N ASP A 824 20.07 -15.57 4.45
CA ASP A 824 18.64 -15.64 4.73
C ASP A 824 18.00 -14.25 4.85
N MET A 825 18.70 -13.31 5.49
CA MET A 825 18.28 -11.91 5.59
C MET A 825 18.18 -11.27 4.20
N MET A 826 19.20 -11.49 3.36
CA MET A 826 19.22 -10.97 1.98
C MET A 826 18.21 -11.65 1.07
N ARG A 827 17.94 -12.94 1.27
CA ARG A 827 16.87 -13.67 0.57
C ARG A 827 15.49 -13.12 0.93
N MET A 828 15.26 -12.78 2.20
CA MET A 828 14.03 -12.13 2.64
C MET A 828 13.89 -10.73 2.03
N ALA A 829 14.94 -9.91 2.09
CA ALA A 829 14.95 -8.57 1.50
C ALA A 829 14.69 -8.64 -0.03
N GLY A 830 15.39 -9.51 -0.75
CA GLY A 830 15.18 -9.71 -2.19
C GLY A 830 13.77 -10.21 -2.54
N SER A 831 13.18 -11.06 -1.70
CA SER A 831 11.79 -11.53 -1.90
C SER A 831 10.77 -10.39 -1.72
N LEU A 832 11.04 -9.46 -0.81
CA LEU A 832 10.24 -8.24 -0.62
C LEU A 832 10.41 -7.28 -1.79
N THR A 833 11.65 -6.98 -2.21
CA THR A 833 11.94 -6.07 -3.33
C THR A 833 11.38 -6.56 -4.65
N LEU A 834 11.38 -7.89 -4.89
CA LEU A 834 10.81 -8.49 -6.11
C LEU A 834 9.29 -8.73 -6.01
N GLY A 835 8.63 -8.32 -4.92
CA GLY A 835 7.18 -8.46 -4.73
C GLY A 835 6.70 -9.91 -4.64
N LYS A 836 7.57 -10.87 -4.29
CA LYS A 836 7.22 -12.29 -4.13
C LYS A 836 6.38 -12.52 -2.88
N ILE A 837 6.60 -11.71 -1.83
CA ILE A 837 5.84 -11.69 -0.59
C ILE A 837 5.49 -10.23 -0.23
N ARG A 838 4.26 -10.00 0.25
CA ARG A 838 3.86 -8.68 0.77
C ARG A 838 4.52 -8.39 2.12
N ALA A 839 4.89 -7.13 2.35
CA ALA A 839 5.59 -6.76 3.58
C ALA A 839 4.75 -7.02 4.84
N SER A 840 3.44 -6.75 4.85
CA SER A 840 2.62 -7.03 6.04
C SER A 840 2.47 -8.51 6.36
N VAL A 841 2.60 -9.40 5.36
CA VAL A 841 2.58 -10.85 5.55
C VAL A 841 3.91 -11.31 6.17
N ALA A 842 5.03 -10.82 5.63
CA ALA A 842 6.36 -11.11 6.15
C ALA A 842 6.51 -10.60 7.60
N ILE A 843 6.19 -9.33 7.85
CA ILE A 843 6.30 -8.71 9.18
C ILE A 843 5.41 -9.42 10.20
N ARG A 844 4.17 -9.80 9.84
CA ARG A 844 3.29 -10.57 10.74
C ARG A 844 3.88 -11.91 11.12
N SER A 845 4.49 -12.62 10.16
CA SER A 845 5.16 -13.89 10.45
C SER A 845 6.35 -13.70 11.40
N LEU A 846 7.08 -12.59 11.28
CA LEU A 846 8.25 -12.30 12.12
C LEU A 846 7.89 -11.79 13.53
N LEU A 847 6.87 -10.93 13.66
CA LEU A 847 6.49 -10.27 14.91
C LEU A 847 5.68 -11.14 15.88
N SER A 848 5.10 -12.26 15.42
CA SER A 848 4.06 -12.96 16.19
C SER A 848 4.58 -13.89 17.30
N SER A 849 5.89 -13.98 17.54
CA SER A 849 6.48 -14.96 18.46
C SER A 849 7.13 -14.37 19.73
N GLU A 850 6.83 -14.98 20.88
CA GLU A 850 7.60 -14.80 22.13
C GLU A 850 8.99 -15.45 22.06
N ARG A 851 9.22 -16.34 21.09
CA ARG A 851 10.51 -16.98 20.77
C ARG A 851 10.85 -16.72 19.30
N PRO A 852 11.50 -15.61 18.97
CA PRO A 852 11.82 -15.26 17.58
C PRO A 852 12.74 -16.31 16.94
N SER A 853 12.53 -16.60 15.66
CA SER A 853 13.39 -17.51 14.88
C SER A 853 14.82 -16.99 14.76
N GLY A 854 15.79 -17.81 14.34
CA GLY A 854 17.18 -17.38 14.11
C GLY A 854 17.28 -16.19 13.16
N LEU A 855 16.57 -16.24 12.03
CA LEU A 855 16.43 -15.13 11.08
C LEU A 855 15.81 -13.88 11.73
N THR A 856 14.70 -14.04 12.45
CA THR A 856 14.05 -12.92 13.14
C THR A 856 14.99 -12.28 14.17
N GLN A 857 15.74 -13.08 14.92
CA GLN A 857 16.72 -12.60 15.88
C GLN A 857 17.84 -11.83 15.17
N ALA A 858 18.37 -12.35 14.07
CA ALA A 858 19.41 -11.68 13.29
C ALA A 858 18.96 -10.28 12.79
N ILE A 859 17.74 -10.18 12.25
CA ILE A 859 17.15 -8.91 11.83
C ILE A 859 16.97 -7.97 13.04
N ILE A 860 16.53 -8.49 14.19
CA ILE A 860 16.42 -7.69 15.43
C ILE A 860 17.80 -7.19 15.90
N GLU A 861 18.85 -8.01 15.85
CA GLU A 861 20.20 -7.58 16.25
C GLU A 861 20.74 -6.48 15.33
N ALA A 862 20.57 -6.60 14.00
CA ALA A 862 20.86 -5.52 13.06
C ALA A 862 20.03 -4.26 13.36
N GLY A 863 18.76 -4.46 13.69
CA GLY A 863 17.84 -3.39 14.05
C GLY A 863 18.19 -2.63 15.33
N LYS A 864 18.72 -3.31 16.35
CA LYS A 864 19.23 -2.67 17.57
C LYS A 864 20.38 -1.70 17.27
N ILE A 865 21.29 -2.09 16.38
CA ILE A 865 22.41 -1.23 15.96
C ILE A 865 21.88 -0.01 15.19
N ASN A 866 21.04 -0.23 14.18
CA ASN A 866 20.46 0.85 13.38
C ASN A 866 19.58 1.81 14.18
N LYS A 867 18.81 1.30 15.14
CA LYS A 867 18.06 2.12 16.09
C LYS A 867 18.98 2.97 16.97
N THR A 868 20.11 2.41 17.40
CA THR A 868 21.08 3.16 18.21
C THR A 868 21.75 4.26 17.38
N LEU A 869 22.13 3.97 16.14
CA LEU A 869 22.60 4.98 15.17
C LEU A 869 21.59 6.11 14.99
N TYR A 870 20.31 5.76 14.77
CA TYR A 870 19.22 6.72 14.70
C TYR A 870 19.13 7.58 15.95
N LEU A 871 19.13 6.98 17.15
CA LEU A 871 19.03 7.69 18.42
C LEU A 871 20.23 8.64 18.64
N LEU A 872 21.44 8.22 18.30
CA LEU A 872 22.64 9.06 18.40
C LEU A 872 22.51 10.29 17.51
N ASN A 873 22.12 10.11 16.24
CA ASN A 873 21.87 11.23 15.33
C ASN A 873 20.73 12.12 15.83
N TYR A 874 19.67 11.53 16.36
CA TYR A 874 18.52 12.28 16.93
C TYR A 874 18.92 13.14 18.13
N ILE A 875 19.93 12.75 18.90
CA ILE A 875 20.42 13.51 20.05
C ILE A 875 21.38 14.62 19.60
N ASP A 876 22.27 14.30 18.69
CA ASP A 876 23.36 15.19 18.25
C ASP A 876 22.87 16.30 17.31
N ASP A 877 21.94 15.98 16.41
CA ASP A 877 21.51 16.86 15.33
C ASP A 877 20.09 17.42 15.59
N GLU A 878 20.00 18.73 15.87
CA GLU A 878 18.72 19.43 16.04
C GLU A 878 17.95 19.56 14.72
N ASP A 879 18.63 19.80 13.61
CA ASP A 879 18.00 19.96 12.29
C ASP A 879 17.37 18.64 11.84
N TYR A 880 18.02 17.52 12.14
CA TYR A 880 17.45 16.19 11.93
C TYR A 880 16.15 15.98 12.70
N ARG A 881 16.12 16.32 14.00
CA ARG A 881 14.89 16.26 14.81
C ARG A 881 13.80 17.15 14.24
N ARG A 882 14.16 18.37 13.83
CA ARG A 882 13.24 19.35 13.28
C ARG A 882 12.66 18.88 11.95
N ARG A 883 13.48 18.31 11.06
CA ARG A 883 13.04 17.72 9.78
C ARG A 883 11.99 16.63 9.99
N ILE A 884 12.22 15.72 10.93
CA ILE A 884 11.25 14.66 11.29
C ILE A 884 9.92 15.26 11.75
N LEU A 885 9.96 16.27 12.63
CA LEU A 885 8.76 16.92 13.14
C LEU A 885 7.99 17.67 12.04
N THR A 886 8.70 18.43 11.20
CA THR A 886 8.11 19.16 10.08
C THR A 886 7.36 18.22 9.13
N GLN A 887 7.97 17.09 8.77
CA GLN A 887 7.32 16.14 7.86
C GLN A 887 6.08 15.49 8.49
N LEU A 888 6.11 15.15 9.78
CA LEU A 888 4.93 14.62 10.47
C LEU A 888 3.80 15.67 10.56
N ASN A 889 4.13 16.93 10.83
CA ASN A 889 3.16 18.04 10.87
C ASN A 889 2.50 18.29 9.49
N ARG A 890 3.24 18.09 8.39
CA ARG A 890 2.66 18.09 7.03
C ARG A 890 1.60 16.99 6.87
N GLY A 891 1.88 15.80 7.41
CA GLY A 891 0.93 14.69 7.44
C GLY A 891 -0.37 15.03 8.15
N GLU A 892 -0.27 15.55 9.38
CA GLU A 892 -1.43 15.97 10.18
C GLU A 892 -2.24 17.06 9.48
N SER A 893 -1.55 18.06 8.90
CA SER A 893 -2.20 19.15 8.17
C SER A 893 -2.95 18.66 6.94
N ARG A 894 -2.40 17.68 6.21
CA ARG A 894 -3.08 17.07 5.06
C ARG A 894 -4.32 16.28 5.48
N HIS A 895 -4.31 15.67 6.66
CA HIS A 895 -5.51 15.01 7.20
C HIS A 895 -6.65 16.01 7.45
N ALA A 896 -6.34 17.26 7.81
CA ALA A 896 -7.36 18.30 7.96
C ALA A 896 -8.10 18.58 6.63
N VAL A 897 -7.36 18.70 5.52
CA VAL A 897 -7.93 18.85 4.16
C VAL A 897 -8.78 17.64 3.80
N ALA A 898 -8.28 16.42 4.05
CA ALA A 898 -9.04 15.19 3.78
C ALA A 898 -10.33 15.12 4.63
N ARG A 899 -10.34 15.62 5.87
CA ARG A 899 -11.56 15.72 6.69
C ARG A 899 -12.55 16.74 6.15
N ALA A 900 -12.07 17.88 5.65
CA ALA A 900 -12.93 18.89 5.03
C ALA A 900 -13.64 18.32 3.79
N ILE A 901 -12.91 17.57 2.96
CA ILE A 901 -13.47 16.87 1.79
C ILE A 901 -14.48 15.81 2.27
N CYS A 902 -14.11 14.94 3.21
CA CYS A 902 -14.94 13.83 3.69
C CYS A 902 -15.97 14.24 4.76
N HIS A 903 -16.90 15.13 4.40
CA HIS A 903 -17.89 15.70 5.33
C HIS A 903 -19.22 14.90 5.40
N GLY A 904 -19.57 14.17 4.35
CA GLY A 904 -20.83 13.43 4.26
C GLY A 904 -20.98 12.36 5.35
N GLN A 905 -22.23 12.05 5.72
CA GLN A 905 -22.57 11.06 6.76
C GLN A 905 -21.80 11.23 8.08
N LYS A 906 -21.50 12.47 8.48
CA LYS A 906 -20.70 12.79 9.69
C LYS A 906 -19.26 12.25 9.64
N GLY A 907 -18.71 12.01 8.44
CA GLY A 907 -17.41 11.36 8.25
C GLY A 907 -17.39 9.88 8.64
N GLU A 908 -18.55 9.24 8.83
CA GLU A 908 -18.64 7.81 9.14
C GLU A 908 -18.53 6.95 7.87
N ILE A 909 -17.67 5.94 7.87
CA ILE A 909 -17.52 5.02 6.75
C ILE A 909 -18.52 3.87 6.89
N ARG A 910 -19.50 3.81 5.97
CA ARG A 910 -20.60 2.83 6.00
C ARG A 910 -20.43 1.65 5.04
N LYS A 911 -19.28 1.53 4.38
CA LYS A 911 -18.94 0.43 3.48
C LYS A 911 -18.62 -0.84 4.29
N ARG A 912 -19.25 -1.96 3.93
CA ARG A 912 -19.15 -3.23 4.69
C ARG A 912 -17.91 -4.06 4.34
N TYR A 913 -17.51 -4.04 3.07
CA TYR A 913 -16.42 -4.87 2.54
C TYR A 913 -15.18 -4.02 2.32
N GLN A 914 -14.01 -4.67 2.37
CA GLN A 914 -12.71 -4.03 2.23
C GLN A 914 -12.57 -3.26 0.91
N ASP A 915 -12.87 -3.88 -0.23
CA ASP A 915 -12.77 -3.22 -1.54
C ASP A 915 -13.58 -1.92 -1.60
N GLY A 916 -14.79 -1.91 -1.05
CA GLY A 916 -15.62 -0.72 -0.99
C GLY A 916 -15.07 0.37 -0.04
N GLN A 917 -14.31 -0.01 0.99
CA GLN A 917 -13.61 0.93 1.88
C GLN A 917 -12.35 1.47 1.18
N GLU A 918 -11.61 0.62 0.48
CA GLU A 918 -10.40 0.97 -0.29
C GLU A 918 -10.74 1.89 -1.46
N ASP A 919 -11.79 1.61 -2.23
CA ASP A 919 -12.26 2.48 -3.32
C ASP A 919 -12.65 3.86 -2.78
N GLN A 920 -13.36 3.91 -1.65
CA GLN A 920 -13.82 5.16 -1.06
C GLN A 920 -12.65 6.01 -0.54
N LEU A 921 -11.75 5.41 0.23
CA LEU A 921 -10.61 6.10 0.82
C LEU A 921 -9.51 6.39 -0.20
N GLY A 922 -9.39 5.56 -1.24
CA GLY A 922 -8.56 5.81 -2.41
C GLY A 922 -9.07 7.01 -3.22
N ALA A 923 -10.38 7.12 -3.43
CA ALA A 923 -10.99 8.31 -4.04
C ALA A 923 -10.74 9.57 -3.18
N LEU A 924 -10.88 9.48 -1.85
CA LEU A 924 -10.53 10.57 -0.94
C LEU A 924 -9.06 11.00 -1.09
N GLY A 925 -8.14 10.04 -1.16
CA GLY A 925 -6.71 10.31 -1.38
C GLY A 925 -6.43 11.03 -2.69
N LEU A 926 -7.04 10.56 -3.78
CA LEU A 926 -6.92 11.15 -5.11
C LEU A 926 -7.45 12.60 -5.15
N VAL A 927 -8.66 12.84 -4.62
CA VAL A 927 -9.27 14.17 -4.58
C VAL A 927 -8.46 15.12 -3.69
N THR A 928 -7.92 14.62 -2.56
CA THR A 928 -7.02 15.41 -1.71
C THR A 928 -5.76 15.82 -2.48
N ASN A 929 -5.18 14.93 -3.29
CA ASN A 929 -4.04 15.29 -4.14
C ASN A 929 -4.41 16.27 -5.25
N ALA A 930 -5.61 16.18 -5.83
CA ALA A 930 -6.08 17.16 -6.81
C ALA A 930 -6.17 18.57 -6.19
N VAL A 931 -6.66 18.68 -4.95
CA VAL A 931 -6.68 19.96 -4.21
C VAL A 931 -5.26 20.49 -3.96
N VAL A 932 -4.35 19.65 -3.48
CA VAL A 932 -2.94 20.04 -3.26
C VAL A 932 -2.28 20.52 -4.56
N LEU A 933 -2.50 19.79 -5.65
CA LEU A 933 -1.94 20.13 -6.96
C LEU A 933 -2.51 21.44 -7.49
N TRP A 934 -3.82 21.63 -7.42
CA TRP A 934 -4.47 22.86 -7.86
C TRP A 934 -3.92 24.05 -7.08
N ASN A 935 -3.85 23.95 -5.75
CA ASN A 935 -3.27 25.00 -4.92
C ASN A 935 -1.81 25.28 -5.28
N THR A 936 -1.01 24.25 -5.58
CA THR A 936 0.40 24.44 -5.96
C THR A 936 0.53 25.20 -7.29
N ILE A 937 -0.30 24.87 -8.30
CA ILE A 937 -0.32 25.56 -9.60
C ILE A 937 -0.68 27.05 -9.42
N TYR A 938 -1.73 27.34 -8.66
CA TYR A 938 -2.19 28.71 -8.47
C TYR A 938 -1.30 29.53 -7.53
N MET A 939 -0.69 28.90 -6.53
CA MET A 939 0.33 29.55 -5.71
C MET A 939 1.55 29.91 -6.56
N GLN A 940 1.99 29.04 -7.48
CA GLN A 940 3.06 29.38 -8.42
C GLN A 940 2.68 30.58 -9.29
N ALA A 941 1.47 30.58 -9.86
CA ALA A 941 0.98 31.71 -10.66
C ALA A 941 0.90 33.02 -9.86
N ALA A 942 0.47 32.96 -8.59
CA ALA A 942 0.46 34.11 -7.69
C ALA A 942 1.87 34.61 -7.39
N LEU A 943 2.83 33.71 -7.13
CA LEU A 943 4.23 34.09 -6.92
C LEU A 943 4.86 34.73 -8.16
N ASP A 944 4.56 34.20 -9.35
CA ASP A 944 5.06 34.76 -10.61
C ASP A 944 4.43 36.14 -10.89
N HIS A 945 3.16 36.34 -10.52
CA HIS A 945 2.52 37.65 -10.58
C HIS A 945 3.19 38.67 -9.66
N LEU A 946 3.42 38.34 -8.39
CA LEU A 946 4.10 39.23 -7.43
C LEU A 946 5.54 39.55 -7.87
N ARG A 947 6.27 38.58 -8.43
CA ARG A 947 7.61 38.82 -9.02
C ARG A 947 7.55 39.80 -10.20
N ASN A 948 6.55 39.67 -11.07
CA ASN A 948 6.35 40.57 -12.20
C ASN A 948 5.97 41.99 -11.78
N GLU A 949 5.32 42.16 -10.63
CA GLU A 949 5.05 43.46 -10.01
C GLU A 949 6.28 44.09 -9.34
N GLY A 950 7.43 43.39 -9.35
CA GLY A 950 8.70 43.87 -8.82
C GLY A 950 8.90 43.60 -7.33
N GLU A 951 8.09 42.73 -6.73
CA GLU A 951 8.21 42.40 -5.31
C GLU A 951 9.36 41.42 -5.05
N PRO A 952 10.28 41.74 -4.11
CA PRO A 952 11.32 40.81 -3.71
C PRO A 952 10.72 39.70 -2.84
N ILE A 953 10.81 38.46 -3.31
CA ILE A 953 10.37 37.27 -2.57
C ILE A 953 11.61 36.51 -2.10
N ASN A 954 11.74 36.31 -0.79
CA ASN A 954 12.81 35.50 -0.21
C ASN A 954 12.55 34.02 -0.48
N GLU A 955 13.55 33.29 -0.97
CA GLU A 955 13.42 31.86 -1.26
C GLU A 955 13.11 31.02 0.00
N GLU A 956 13.63 31.43 1.16
CA GLU A 956 13.35 30.77 2.45
C GLU A 956 11.87 30.91 2.86
N ASP A 957 11.24 32.05 2.54
CA ASP A 957 9.82 32.27 2.83
C ASP A 957 8.94 31.46 1.85
N GLU A 958 9.33 31.37 0.57
CA GLU A 958 8.66 30.54 -0.44
C GLU A 958 8.64 29.04 -0.06
N ALA A 959 9.78 28.51 0.42
CA ALA A 959 9.90 27.12 0.87
C ALA A 959 9.05 26.81 2.12
N ARG A 960 8.58 27.82 2.85
CA ARG A 960 7.71 27.68 4.03
C ARG A 960 6.21 27.82 3.71
N LEU A 961 5.84 28.15 2.48
CA LEU A 961 4.43 28.18 2.07
C LEU A 961 3.82 26.76 2.08
N SER A 962 2.51 26.67 2.30
CA SER A 962 1.79 25.40 2.38
C SER A 962 0.63 25.34 1.37
N PRO A 963 0.54 24.28 0.55
CA PRO A 963 -0.55 24.09 -0.42
C PRO A 963 -1.82 23.50 0.23
N LEU A 964 -1.90 23.39 1.55
CA LEU A 964 -2.99 22.72 2.27
C LEU A 964 -4.17 23.66 2.62
N ARG A 965 -4.21 24.85 2.03
CA ARG A 965 -5.29 25.81 2.21
C ARG A 965 -6.54 25.37 1.47
N HIS A 966 -7.71 25.58 2.05
CA HIS A 966 -8.97 25.09 1.46
C HIS A 966 -10.17 25.98 1.77
N ALA A 967 -9.96 27.20 2.27
CA ALA A 967 -11.04 28.16 2.54
C ALA A 967 -11.68 28.70 1.25
N HIS A 968 -10.88 28.88 0.19
CA HIS A 968 -11.31 29.33 -1.14
C HIS A 968 -11.97 28.23 -1.99
N ILE A 969 -12.12 27.01 -1.47
CA ILE A 969 -12.65 25.86 -2.20
C ILE A 969 -14.04 25.50 -1.70
N ASN A 970 -15.03 25.50 -2.58
CA ASN A 970 -16.38 25.06 -2.22
C ASN A 970 -16.41 23.55 -2.16
N MET A 971 -16.76 23.01 -0.99
CA MET A 971 -16.97 21.57 -0.84
C MET A 971 -18.46 21.22 -0.71
N LEU A 972 -19.35 22.21 -0.63
CA LEU A 972 -20.74 22.05 -0.20
C LEU A 972 -21.74 22.70 -1.14
N GLY A 973 -22.89 22.05 -1.35
CA GLY A 973 -24.11 22.69 -1.86
C GLY A 973 -24.15 23.04 -3.35
N HIS A 974 -23.02 23.33 -3.98
CA HIS A 974 -22.92 23.67 -5.39
C HIS A 974 -22.12 22.60 -6.16
N TYR A 975 -22.75 21.96 -7.16
CA TYR A 975 -22.16 20.85 -7.91
C TYR A 975 -22.32 21.08 -9.41
N THR A 976 -21.42 21.89 -9.96
CA THR A 976 -21.41 22.29 -11.37
C THR A 976 -20.22 21.67 -12.09
N PHE A 977 -20.47 20.98 -13.19
CA PHE A 977 -19.43 20.38 -14.03
C PHE A 977 -19.24 21.22 -15.29
N ALA A 978 -18.88 22.48 -15.12
CA ALA A 978 -18.56 23.41 -16.19
C ALA A 978 -17.14 23.93 -15.98
N LEU A 979 -16.33 23.92 -17.03
CA LEU A 979 -15.03 24.60 -17.01
C LEU A 979 -15.23 26.02 -17.54
N ALA A 980 -14.58 26.99 -16.91
CA ALA A 980 -14.50 28.33 -17.48
C ALA A 980 -13.89 28.27 -18.89
N GLU A 981 -14.35 29.14 -19.79
CA GLU A 981 -13.93 29.13 -21.20
C GLU A 981 -12.40 29.28 -21.34
N GLN A 982 -11.78 30.07 -20.46
CA GLN A 982 -10.33 30.27 -20.40
C GLN A 982 -9.59 28.98 -20.04
N VAL A 983 -10.08 28.23 -19.04
CA VAL A 983 -9.52 26.93 -18.64
C VAL A 983 -9.66 25.90 -19.75
N THR A 984 -10.79 25.93 -20.47
CA THR A 984 -11.01 25.07 -21.64
C THR A 984 -10.01 25.36 -22.78
N LYS A 985 -9.49 26.58 -22.88
CA LYS A 985 -8.44 26.99 -23.83
C LYS A 985 -7.02 26.71 -23.31
N GLY A 986 -6.87 26.11 -22.13
CA GLY A 986 -5.57 25.77 -21.53
C GLY A 986 -4.93 26.91 -20.72
N HIS A 987 -5.67 27.98 -20.41
CA HIS A 987 -5.19 29.07 -19.55
C HIS A 987 -5.64 28.87 -18.10
N LEU A 988 -4.93 29.47 -17.15
CA LEU A 988 -5.38 29.51 -15.75
C LEU A 988 -6.54 30.50 -15.60
N ARG A 989 -7.40 30.27 -14.60
CA ARG A 989 -8.35 31.29 -14.09
C ARG A 989 -7.59 32.57 -13.70
N PRO A 990 -8.21 33.75 -13.85
CA PRO A 990 -7.63 34.99 -13.36
C PRO A 990 -7.39 34.91 -11.85
N LEU A 991 -6.27 35.49 -11.41
CA LEU A 991 -6.03 35.72 -9.99
C LEU A 991 -7.06 36.76 -9.48
N LYS A 992 -7.43 36.64 -8.20
CA LYS A 992 -8.31 37.60 -7.55
C LYS A 992 -7.68 38.98 -7.52
N GLN A 993 -8.53 40.01 -7.60
CA GLN A 993 -8.12 41.37 -7.29
C GLN A 993 -8.23 41.61 -5.77
N ALA A 994 -7.37 42.48 -5.22
CA ALA A 994 -7.28 42.72 -3.78
C ALA A 994 -8.58 43.23 -3.11
N GLU A 995 -9.58 43.65 -3.91
CA GLU A 995 -10.88 44.16 -3.45
C GLU A 995 -12.00 43.10 -3.46
N GLU A 996 -11.76 41.89 -3.99
CA GLU A 996 -12.75 40.81 -4.04
C GLU A 996 -12.80 40.02 -2.73
N THR A 997 -13.97 39.95 -2.08
CA THR A 997 -14.19 39.16 -0.86
C THR A 997 -14.38 37.67 -1.18
N ASP A 998 -14.04 36.79 -0.23
CA ASP A 998 -14.33 35.34 -0.28
C ASP A 998 -15.83 35.00 -0.14
N GLU A 999 -16.73 35.97 -0.36
CA GLU A 999 -18.17 35.76 -0.24
C GLU A 999 -18.67 34.91 -1.41
N TRP A 1000 -19.14 33.72 -1.09
CA TRP A 1000 -19.84 32.85 -2.02
C TRP A 1000 -21.12 33.53 -2.49
N PRO A 1001 -21.37 33.65 -3.80
CA PRO A 1001 -22.68 34.07 -4.28
C PRO A 1001 -23.72 33.06 -3.77
N LEU A 1002 -24.60 33.51 -2.87
CA LEU A 1002 -25.68 32.71 -2.27
C LEU A 1002 -26.68 32.21 -3.30
#